data_AF-A0A7Z9L834-F1
#
_entry.id   AF-A0A7Z9L834-F1
#
_cell.length_a   1.000
_cell.length_b   1.000
_cell.length_c   1.000
_cell.angle_alpha   90.00
_cell.angle_beta   90.00
_cell.angle_gamma   90.00
#
_symmetry.space_group_name_H-M   'P 1'
#
loop_
_entity.id
_entity.type
_entity.pdbx_description
1 polymer ?
#
loop_
_entity_poly.entity_id
_entity_poly.type
_entity_poly.pdbx_seq_one_letter_code
_entity_poly.pdbx_strand_id
1 'polypeptide(L)'
;MTNTILPSTRRWRSLCWALLIITGLPGIAIEAADRSVSLKVNVDALRHIPVFHKGRIQPFDTFSNIIMAEVCERPKKRNVTLGLTPYLDDKKLADKQFAAALELFPNGESRKLDSAELVYSWLVEQEKWEDVPFLYAPHPLLRKLLDVPVKHMKFKYVSPRQVLESEGLQKHVQSIQDRKEEARQREEKFIPSLLDQQVQKLIDRYQVYRTISFDARKPLTLGPLMTPGSRADFMMKAELVARLLQENSPEGRSFHNMLQIFAEAPGEGEIKVACQSTLQSIQAIFQIADSLRRNMQAITMGAADMDEPVGNVSLAEAAKNAQQFVLATQELDSHFQDQKLSLAKQFGEMNIQQQEGLSKIFREMISKSKELKRLARETQLALYSASHQNQSKPFKTFQSPMVMPALNAAALDKNRDVRNSSQPWLSMQAILYGDDVMKGYPQSALQEVRKAWKITADHYRNRTSKSRAKDFAKAQEKLASSLRSLGKSLEKQRLELVNKELEPHHRDDDLISYTQYPIAGKDLQRLNIEVRYNRINPFKRSFILCLLALAMFSVAFGKMRKNIFALAIVVCLATLLWTAYGFYLRIMITSWAPVTNMYETVIWVPFATLALATWFLLWPITQTGARNSWRLTAIPGSWEAKPLTESQQQQLSPENWKRAGWVSVLVRLGIMTGMFYFLTMMPLGDGSRPYFNIIPDLGSSQGHAQGLANTLGVWGVGLFCVLLAIWLLPRLILAIAASVVLVPMNCRQTGQFSQMMEEVYQRRSFALAGTALASVCFLLACLAPNDALDENISALQPVLRTNFWLTIHVLCIVSSYAAGALAMGLGNVALFHYLFGKYRKPGSSADLSAVVSSEGTIEGAESSQDVTSDEAADQTATEPSANPEPPRKLKPRPPEACAALASHAYKAIKVAVLLLAAGTILGGLWADVSWGRFWGWDPKEVWALISLLVYLAILHGRYAGWFSNFGLIFGTVLGATMIVMSWYGVNFVLPMLSTSGEVGLHSYGSGAGGLEYVAGFVIANWLFLAAATTRYTISTSGT
;
A
#
# COMPACT_ATOMS: atom_id res chain seq x y z
N MET A 1 20.21 -38.95 54.27
CA MET A 1 21.25 -37.93 54.51
C MET A 1 21.41 -37.10 53.25
N THR A 2 21.57 -35.78 53.43
CA THR A 2 21.68 -34.68 52.43
C THR A 2 20.46 -34.38 51.52
N ASN A 3 19.49 -33.68 52.11
CA ASN A 3 18.61 -32.71 51.46
C ASN A 3 19.33 -31.35 51.42
N THR A 4 19.52 -30.73 50.24
CA THR A 4 19.67 -29.26 50.10
C THR A 4 19.47 -28.81 48.64
N ILE A 5 18.26 -28.28 48.37
CA ILE A 5 17.94 -27.03 47.65
C ILE A 5 18.86 -26.62 46.47
N LEU A 6 18.33 -26.73 45.24
CA LEU A 6 18.69 -25.86 44.10
C LEU A 6 17.40 -25.38 43.39
N PRO A 7 17.16 -24.05 43.29
CA PRO A 7 15.92 -23.50 42.75
C PRO A 7 15.94 -23.31 41.21
N SER A 8 14.80 -23.58 40.58
CA SER A 8 14.31 -23.13 39.26
C SER A 8 15.33 -22.68 38.18
N THR A 9 15.68 -23.57 37.25
CA THR A 9 16.51 -23.29 36.06
C THR A 9 15.77 -22.62 34.89
N ARG A 10 14.71 -21.85 35.16
CA ARG A 10 13.94 -21.15 34.10
C ARG A 10 14.67 -19.91 33.55
N ARG A 11 15.53 -19.25 34.35
CA ARG A 11 16.25 -18.02 33.96
C ARG A 11 17.41 -18.24 32.99
N TRP A 12 18.11 -19.37 33.07
CA TRP A 12 19.24 -19.67 32.18
C TRP A 12 18.81 -20.13 30.78
N ARG A 13 17.70 -20.86 30.67
CA ARG A 13 17.12 -21.22 29.37
C ARG A 13 16.69 -19.99 28.56
N SER A 14 16.15 -18.96 29.21
CA SER A 14 15.77 -17.71 28.53
C SER A 14 16.98 -16.90 28.04
N LEU A 15 18.11 -16.94 28.74
CA LEU A 15 19.35 -16.26 28.33
C LEU A 15 20.05 -17.00 27.17
N CYS A 16 20.08 -18.32 27.18
CA CYS A 16 20.57 -19.11 26.04
C CYS A 16 19.66 -18.97 24.81
N TRP A 17 18.35 -18.88 24.99
CA TRP A 17 17.41 -18.58 23.90
C TRP A 17 17.58 -17.15 23.36
N ALA A 18 17.86 -16.17 24.21
CA ALA A 18 18.13 -14.79 23.79
C ALA A 18 19.45 -14.67 22.98
N LEU A 19 20.48 -15.44 23.34
CA LEU A 19 21.76 -15.49 22.61
C LEU A 19 21.70 -16.30 21.31
N LEU A 20 20.89 -17.37 21.24
CA LEU A 20 20.70 -18.17 20.03
C LEU A 20 19.85 -17.46 18.95
N ILE A 21 19.00 -16.51 19.32
CA ILE A 21 18.26 -15.66 18.37
C ILE A 21 19.19 -14.67 17.65
N ILE A 22 20.38 -14.38 18.20
CA ILE A 22 21.32 -13.41 17.65
C ILE A 22 22.25 -14.01 16.57
N THR A 23 22.45 -15.33 16.54
CA THR A 23 23.49 -15.97 15.69
C THR A 23 22.98 -16.81 14.52
N GLY A 24 21.67 -17.04 14.37
CA GLY A 24 21.09 -17.58 13.14
C GLY A 24 21.51 -19.00 12.73
N LEU A 25 22.04 -19.82 13.63
CA LEU A 25 22.36 -21.23 13.35
C LEU A 25 21.13 -22.14 13.53
N PRO A 26 20.90 -23.13 12.64
CA PRO A 26 19.77 -24.05 12.75
C PRO A 26 20.00 -25.03 13.92
N GLY A 27 19.10 -24.99 14.91
CA GLY A 27 19.15 -25.89 16.06
C GLY A 27 18.81 -27.33 15.69
N ILE A 28 19.68 -28.26 16.07
CA ILE A 28 19.46 -29.70 16.06
C ILE A 28 18.35 -30.01 17.08
N ALA A 29 17.23 -30.56 16.60
CA ALA A 29 16.12 -30.99 17.43
C ALA A 29 16.42 -32.37 18.04
N ILE A 30 16.32 -32.49 19.36
CA ILE A 30 16.27 -33.78 20.06
C ILE A 30 14.84 -34.30 19.92
N GLU A 31 14.66 -35.42 19.21
CA GLU A 31 13.38 -36.11 19.03
C GLU A 31 12.92 -36.75 20.35
N ALA A 32 12.01 -36.07 21.05
CA ALA A 32 11.02 -36.76 21.86
C ALA A 32 9.90 -37.21 20.92
N ALA A 33 9.54 -38.49 20.94
CA ALA A 33 8.46 -39.07 20.13
C ALA A 33 7.11 -38.47 20.55
N ASP A 34 6.78 -37.33 19.96
CA ASP A 34 5.60 -36.53 20.26
C ASP A 34 4.52 -36.78 19.20
N ARG A 35 3.29 -37.06 19.63
CA ARG A 35 2.12 -37.19 18.74
C ARG A 35 1.87 -35.90 17.93
N SER A 36 2.51 -34.78 18.27
CA SER A 36 2.50 -33.53 17.51
C SER A 36 3.13 -33.60 16.11
N VAL A 37 3.94 -34.63 15.81
CA VAL A 37 4.60 -34.80 14.50
C VAL A 37 3.58 -35.10 13.37
N SER A 38 2.44 -35.74 13.67
CA SER A 38 1.45 -36.10 12.63
C SER A 38 0.63 -34.92 12.12
N LEU A 39 0.54 -33.82 12.89
CA LEU A 39 -0.34 -32.69 12.56
C LEU A 39 0.34 -31.65 11.67
N LYS A 40 1.65 -31.39 11.86
CA LYS A 40 2.40 -30.41 11.07
C LYS A 40 2.61 -30.89 9.64
N VAL A 41 2.32 -30.03 8.68
CA VAL A 41 2.59 -30.26 7.25
C VAL A 41 3.46 -29.15 6.68
N ASN A 42 4.25 -29.50 5.66
CA ASN A 42 4.95 -28.53 4.85
C ASN A 42 4.00 -28.06 3.72
N VAL A 43 3.75 -26.75 3.60
CA VAL A 43 2.89 -26.13 2.57
C VAL A 43 3.69 -25.26 1.59
N ASP A 44 5.00 -25.47 1.48
CA ASP A 44 5.91 -24.62 0.71
C ASP A 44 5.54 -24.62 -0.77
N ALA A 45 5.24 -25.77 -1.40
CA ALA A 45 4.88 -25.78 -2.83
C ALA A 45 3.56 -25.04 -3.10
N LEU A 46 2.57 -25.17 -2.19
CA LEU A 46 1.30 -24.45 -2.31
C LEU A 46 1.48 -22.93 -2.30
N ARG A 47 2.42 -22.40 -1.51
CA ARG A 47 2.68 -20.96 -1.42
C ARG A 47 3.02 -20.31 -2.75
N HIS A 48 3.67 -21.04 -3.64
CA HIS A 48 4.13 -20.55 -4.93
C HIS A 48 3.06 -20.65 -6.04
N ILE A 49 1.87 -21.18 -5.75
CA ILE A 49 0.77 -21.24 -6.73
C ILE A 49 0.35 -19.79 -7.06
N PRO A 50 0.28 -19.40 -8.34
CA PRO A 50 -0.20 -18.09 -8.73
C PRO A 50 -1.70 -17.95 -8.48
N VAL A 51 -2.09 -16.82 -7.89
CA VAL A 51 -3.49 -16.46 -7.63
C VAL A 51 -3.74 -15.04 -8.13
N PHE A 52 -4.76 -14.86 -8.95
CA PHE A 52 -5.27 -13.55 -9.32
C PHE A 52 -6.20 -13.01 -8.24
N HIS A 53 -5.87 -11.83 -7.71
CA HIS A 53 -6.68 -11.17 -6.67
C HIS A 53 -6.51 -9.65 -6.74
N LYS A 54 -7.62 -8.91 -6.67
CA LYS A 54 -7.64 -7.43 -6.74
C LYS A 54 -6.84 -6.86 -7.91
N GLY A 55 -7.00 -7.46 -9.08
CA GLY A 55 -6.40 -7.00 -10.32
C GLY A 55 -4.98 -7.48 -10.58
N ARG A 56 -4.27 -8.08 -9.61
CA ARG A 56 -2.87 -8.52 -9.75
C ARG A 56 -2.72 -10.03 -9.55
N ILE A 57 -1.71 -10.61 -10.18
CA ILE A 57 -1.25 -11.97 -9.91
C ILE A 57 -0.25 -11.95 -8.76
N GLN A 58 -0.53 -12.73 -7.72
CA GLN A 58 0.27 -12.82 -6.50
C GLN A 58 0.40 -14.28 -6.05
N PRO A 59 1.39 -14.66 -5.23
CA PRO A 59 1.48 -16.03 -4.73
C PRO A 59 0.33 -16.34 -3.76
N PHE A 60 -0.06 -17.61 -3.69
CA PHE A 60 -1.05 -18.13 -2.74
C PHE A 60 -0.69 -17.80 -1.29
N ASP A 61 0.61 -17.64 -0.98
CA ASP A 61 1.08 -17.13 0.31
C ASP A 61 0.52 -15.74 0.64
N THR A 62 0.68 -14.77 -0.27
CA THR A 62 0.16 -13.40 -0.08
C THR A 62 -1.36 -13.42 0.02
N PHE A 63 -2.02 -14.15 -0.88
CA PHE A 63 -3.47 -14.31 -0.84
C PHE A 63 -3.93 -14.86 0.53
N SER A 64 -3.28 -15.92 1.03
CA SER A 64 -3.65 -16.53 2.29
C SER A 64 -3.40 -15.63 3.50
N ASN A 65 -2.33 -14.82 3.46
CA ASN A 65 -2.06 -13.82 4.50
C ASN A 65 -3.18 -12.76 4.56
N ILE A 66 -3.64 -12.26 3.41
CA ILE A 66 -4.75 -11.30 3.31
C ILE A 66 -6.03 -11.90 3.89
N ILE A 67 -6.38 -13.12 3.48
CA ILE A 67 -7.60 -13.79 3.93
C ILE A 67 -7.60 -14.03 5.44
N MET A 68 -6.49 -14.55 5.99
CA MET A 68 -6.37 -14.77 7.43
C MET A 68 -6.40 -13.46 8.22
N ALA A 69 -5.78 -12.39 7.70
CA ALA A 69 -5.80 -11.06 8.31
C ALA A 69 -7.23 -10.51 8.44
N GLU A 70 -8.04 -10.66 7.38
CA GLU A 70 -9.43 -10.21 7.32
C GLU A 70 -10.31 -11.00 8.31
N VAL A 71 -10.25 -12.34 8.23
CA VAL A 71 -11.15 -13.25 8.95
C VAL A 71 -10.83 -13.34 10.45
N CYS A 72 -9.55 -13.47 10.81
CA CYS A 72 -9.11 -13.72 12.19
C CYS A 72 -8.63 -12.46 12.95
N GLU A 73 -8.74 -11.27 12.34
CA GLU A 73 -8.22 -9.97 12.81
C GLU A 73 -6.77 -10.08 13.34
N ARG A 74 -5.88 -10.62 12.51
CA ARG A 74 -4.43 -10.68 12.79
C ARG A 74 -3.65 -10.18 11.59
N PRO A 75 -3.60 -8.86 11.38
CA PRO A 75 -3.07 -8.30 10.15
C PRO A 75 -1.61 -8.72 9.86
N LYS A 76 -0.79 -8.94 10.91
CA LYS A 76 0.68 -8.99 10.78
C LYS A 76 1.35 -10.24 11.35
N LYS A 77 0.56 -11.26 11.70
CA LYS A 77 1.09 -12.56 12.15
C LYS A 77 0.82 -13.58 11.07
N ARG A 78 1.87 -14.20 10.55
CA ARG A 78 1.79 -15.31 9.60
C ARG A 78 1.09 -16.58 10.14
N ASN A 79 0.93 -16.66 11.46
CA ASN A 79 0.27 -17.79 12.07
C ASN A 79 -0.81 -17.34 13.04
N VAL A 80 -1.90 -18.10 13.06
CA VAL A 80 -2.96 -18.01 14.06
C VAL A 80 -2.82 -19.19 15.03
N THR A 81 -3.15 -18.97 16.29
CA THR A 81 -3.24 -20.03 17.29
C THR A 81 -4.72 -20.23 17.56
N LEU A 82 -5.24 -21.40 17.18
CA LEU A 82 -6.64 -21.78 17.30
C LEU A 82 -6.72 -23.07 18.13
N GLY A 83 -7.82 -23.27 18.83
CA GLY A 83 -8.08 -24.44 19.66
C GLY A 83 -9.50 -24.38 20.22
N LEU A 84 -9.95 -25.46 20.86
CA LEU A 84 -11.31 -25.59 21.40
C LEU A 84 -11.33 -25.44 22.93
N THR A 85 -10.31 -25.95 23.62
CA THR A 85 -10.11 -25.83 25.07
C THR A 85 -10.10 -24.40 25.62
N PRO A 86 -9.73 -23.35 24.86
CA PRO A 86 -9.93 -22.00 25.35
C PRO A 86 -11.43 -21.62 25.43
N TYR A 87 -12.33 -22.26 24.70
CA TYR A 87 -13.73 -21.82 24.55
C TYR A 87 -14.75 -22.79 25.16
N LEU A 88 -14.38 -24.06 25.32
CA LEU A 88 -15.27 -25.14 25.72
C LEU A 88 -14.66 -25.91 26.89
N ASP A 89 -15.51 -26.25 27.86
CA ASP A 89 -15.15 -27.16 28.96
C ASP A 89 -15.20 -28.62 28.49
N ASP A 90 -14.52 -29.52 29.20
CA ASP A 90 -14.40 -30.95 28.84
C ASP A 90 -15.76 -31.63 28.61
N LYS A 91 -16.80 -31.24 29.36
CA LYS A 91 -18.17 -31.75 29.18
C LYS A 91 -18.78 -31.37 27.82
N LYS A 92 -18.56 -30.12 27.38
CA LYS A 92 -19.04 -29.65 26.07
C LYS A 92 -18.19 -30.20 24.94
N LEU A 93 -16.90 -30.39 25.18
CA LEU A 93 -15.98 -30.99 24.21
C LEU A 93 -16.39 -32.42 23.85
N ALA A 94 -16.98 -33.16 24.79
CA ALA A 94 -17.48 -34.53 24.57
C ALA A 94 -18.77 -34.61 23.73
N ASP A 95 -19.40 -33.48 23.39
CA ASP A 95 -20.61 -33.46 22.58
C ASP A 95 -20.33 -33.92 21.14
N LYS A 96 -21.27 -34.66 20.55
CA LYS A 96 -21.15 -35.18 19.17
C LYS A 96 -20.98 -34.06 18.16
N GLN A 97 -21.52 -32.88 18.44
CA GLN A 97 -21.36 -31.68 17.62
C GLN A 97 -19.88 -31.37 17.32
N PHE A 98 -18.99 -31.52 18.30
CA PHE A 98 -17.58 -31.13 18.17
C PHE A 98 -16.67 -32.26 17.64
N ALA A 99 -17.22 -33.45 17.36
CA ALA A 99 -16.44 -34.59 16.89
C ALA A 99 -15.59 -34.28 15.64
N ALA A 100 -16.18 -33.57 14.67
CA ALA A 100 -15.49 -33.16 13.44
C ALA A 100 -14.36 -32.15 13.72
N ALA A 101 -14.57 -31.22 14.66
CA ALA A 101 -13.57 -30.24 15.05
C ALA A 101 -12.42 -30.87 15.87
N LEU A 102 -12.70 -31.91 16.65
CA LEU A 102 -11.68 -32.65 17.42
C LEU A 102 -10.71 -33.44 16.55
N GLU A 103 -11.06 -33.77 15.31
CA GLU A 103 -10.11 -34.31 14.34
C GLU A 103 -9.05 -33.29 13.92
N LEU A 104 -9.40 -31.99 13.93
CA LEU A 104 -8.46 -30.90 13.65
C LEU A 104 -7.62 -30.55 14.88
N PHE A 105 -8.23 -30.63 16.07
CA PHE A 105 -7.64 -30.29 17.36
C PHE A 105 -7.83 -31.45 18.34
N PRO A 106 -6.93 -32.45 18.35
CA PRO A 106 -7.01 -33.56 19.29
C PRO A 106 -7.09 -33.06 20.74
N ASN A 107 -8.03 -33.60 21.53
CA ASN A 107 -8.35 -33.14 22.89
C ASN A 107 -8.70 -31.64 23.00
N GLY A 108 -9.03 -30.98 21.90
CA GLY A 108 -9.30 -29.55 21.83
C GLY A 108 -8.09 -28.64 22.05
N GLU A 109 -6.87 -29.17 22.01
CA GLU A 109 -5.65 -28.41 22.29
C GLU A 109 -5.38 -27.30 21.25
N SER A 110 -4.74 -26.22 21.70
CA SER A 110 -4.39 -25.10 20.82
C SER A 110 -3.22 -25.45 19.89
N ARG A 111 -3.43 -25.25 18.59
CA ARG A 111 -2.42 -25.45 17.54
C ARG A 111 -2.11 -24.14 16.82
N LYS A 112 -0.84 -23.97 16.44
CA LYS A 112 -0.37 -22.88 15.57
C LYS A 112 -0.49 -23.31 14.11
N LEU A 113 -1.23 -22.54 13.31
CA LEU A 113 -1.50 -22.79 11.90
C LEU A 113 -0.91 -21.67 11.04
N ASP A 114 -0.23 -22.04 9.97
CA ASP A 114 0.25 -21.12 8.93
C ASP A 114 -0.92 -20.67 8.05
N SER A 115 -0.90 -19.45 7.54
CA SER A 115 -1.97 -18.89 6.71
C SER A 115 -2.32 -19.75 5.50
N ALA A 116 -1.30 -20.23 4.77
CA ALA A 116 -1.49 -21.10 3.61
C ALA A 116 -2.09 -22.46 4.00
N GLU A 117 -1.68 -23.02 5.15
CA GLU A 117 -2.29 -24.25 5.68
C GLU A 117 -3.75 -24.03 6.06
N LEU A 118 -4.08 -22.91 6.72
CA LEU A 118 -5.44 -22.60 7.15
C LEU A 118 -6.40 -22.48 5.97
N VAL A 119 -6.04 -21.68 4.96
CA VAL A 119 -6.86 -21.49 3.76
C VAL A 119 -6.99 -22.79 2.97
N TYR A 120 -5.91 -23.58 2.86
CA TYR A 120 -5.97 -24.90 2.23
C TYR A 120 -6.91 -25.85 3.01
N SER A 121 -6.86 -25.83 4.34
CA SER A 121 -7.75 -26.61 5.21
C SER A 121 -9.23 -26.25 5.00
N TRP A 122 -9.54 -24.95 4.86
CA TRP A 122 -10.91 -24.49 4.56
C TRP A 122 -11.43 -24.98 3.21
N LEU A 123 -10.54 -25.10 2.21
CA LEU A 123 -10.90 -25.63 0.89
C LEU A 123 -11.14 -27.15 0.90
N VAL A 124 -10.43 -27.91 1.75
CA VAL A 124 -10.44 -29.38 1.74
C VAL A 124 -11.41 -29.99 2.75
N GLU A 125 -11.60 -29.36 3.91
CA GLU A 125 -12.34 -29.91 5.05
C GLU A 125 -13.30 -28.88 5.68
N GLN A 126 -14.04 -28.12 4.86
CA GLN A 126 -14.98 -27.06 5.29
C GLN A 126 -15.83 -27.46 6.50
N GLU A 127 -16.45 -28.64 6.46
CA GLU A 127 -17.41 -29.09 7.48
C GLU A 127 -16.80 -29.23 8.87
N LYS A 128 -15.50 -29.52 8.96
CA LYS A 128 -14.78 -29.63 10.24
C LYS A 128 -14.51 -28.27 10.89
N TRP A 129 -14.61 -27.18 10.12
CA TRP A 129 -14.36 -25.82 10.58
C TRP A 129 -15.62 -25.09 11.06
N GLU A 130 -16.82 -25.64 10.85
CA GLU A 130 -18.08 -25.00 11.19
C GLU A 130 -18.24 -24.68 12.67
N ASP A 131 -17.70 -25.54 13.54
CA ASP A 131 -17.76 -25.40 15.00
C ASP A 131 -16.45 -24.82 15.61
N VAL A 132 -15.44 -24.52 14.79
CA VAL A 132 -14.17 -24.00 15.29
C VAL A 132 -14.26 -22.48 15.45
N PRO A 133 -13.98 -21.91 16.64
CA PRO A 133 -14.02 -20.47 16.84
C PRO A 133 -12.78 -19.78 16.25
N PHE A 134 -12.92 -19.20 15.05
CA PHE A 134 -11.85 -18.45 14.38
C PHE A 134 -12.29 -17.09 13.78
N LEU A 135 -13.59 -16.81 13.70
CA LEU A 135 -14.11 -15.52 13.25
C LEU A 135 -13.95 -14.50 14.36
N TYR A 136 -13.24 -13.41 14.11
CA TYR A 136 -12.97 -12.45 15.18
C TYR A 136 -14.21 -11.60 15.52
N ALA A 137 -14.54 -11.53 16.82
CA ALA A 137 -15.68 -10.82 17.40
C ALA A 137 -15.25 -10.17 18.74
N PRO A 138 -14.66 -8.97 18.73
CA PRO A 138 -14.05 -8.38 19.92
C PRO A 138 -15.09 -7.85 20.91
N HIS A 139 -16.19 -7.31 20.39
CA HIS A 139 -17.13 -6.51 21.16
C HIS A 139 -17.99 -7.40 22.10
N PRO A 140 -18.12 -7.07 23.40
CA PRO A 140 -18.91 -7.88 24.34
C PRO A 140 -20.39 -7.97 23.96
N LEU A 141 -21.02 -6.87 23.53
CA LEU A 141 -22.43 -6.88 23.10
C LEU A 141 -22.64 -7.74 21.84
N LEU A 142 -21.67 -7.78 20.92
CA LEU A 142 -21.74 -8.65 19.74
C LEU A 142 -21.71 -10.12 20.16
N ARG A 143 -20.88 -10.48 21.15
CA ARG A 143 -20.85 -11.84 21.69
C ARG A 143 -22.12 -12.21 22.46
N LYS A 144 -22.74 -11.23 23.13
CA LYS A 144 -24.05 -11.41 23.77
C LYS A 144 -25.16 -11.69 22.73
N LEU A 145 -25.14 -11.02 21.57
CA LEU A 145 -26.08 -11.31 20.47
C LEU A 145 -25.95 -12.74 19.92
N LEU A 146 -24.76 -13.34 20.04
CA LEU A 146 -24.42 -14.68 19.54
C LEU A 146 -24.54 -15.77 20.63
N ASP A 147 -25.10 -15.45 21.79
CA ASP A 147 -25.21 -16.35 22.96
C ASP A 147 -23.88 -16.95 23.43
N VAL A 148 -22.76 -16.23 23.20
CA VAL A 148 -21.43 -16.66 23.65
C VAL A 148 -21.19 -16.17 25.08
N PRO A 149 -20.84 -17.05 26.05
CA PRO A 149 -20.66 -16.67 27.44
C PRO A 149 -19.57 -15.61 27.63
N VAL A 150 -19.94 -14.45 28.18
CA VAL A 150 -19.08 -13.27 28.33
C VAL A 150 -18.11 -13.37 29.53
N LYS A 151 -18.27 -14.38 30.40
CA LYS A 151 -17.55 -14.53 31.69
C LYS A 151 -16.01 -14.54 31.57
N HIS A 152 -15.45 -14.84 30.40
CA HIS A 152 -14.01 -14.83 30.16
C HIS A 152 -13.63 -13.79 29.09
N MET A 153 -13.23 -12.58 29.51
CA MET A 153 -12.82 -11.47 28.63
C MET A 153 -11.63 -11.78 27.69
N LYS A 154 -11.02 -12.97 27.77
CA LYS A 154 -9.90 -13.41 26.92
C LYS A 154 -10.32 -13.92 25.53
N PHE A 155 -11.58 -14.32 25.33
CA PHE A 155 -12.01 -14.97 24.08
C PHE A 155 -12.69 -14.00 23.12
N LYS A 156 -12.07 -13.79 21.95
CA LYS A 156 -12.51 -12.83 20.92
C LYS A 156 -12.90 -13.49 19.60
N TYR A 157 -13.25 -14.78 19.63
CA TYR A 157 -13.55 -15.55 18.42
C TYR A 157 -14.88 -16.29 18.56
N VAL A 158 -15.59 -16.42 17.45
CA VAL A 158 -16.82 -17.20 17.31
C VAL A 158 -16.71 -18.16 16.12
N SER A 159 -17.52 -19.21 16.12
CA SER A 159 -17.56 -20.20 15.04
C SER A 159 -18.50 -19.76 13.91
N PRO A 160 -18.27 -20.20 12.66
CA PRO A 160 -19.19 -19.98 11.55
C PRO A 160 -20.64 -20.41 11.83
N ARG A 161 -20.83 -21.55 12.51
CA ARG A 161 -22.15 -22.05 12.88
C ARG A 161 -22.88 -21.09 13.81
N GLN A 162 -22.21 -20.59 14.85
CA GLN A 162 -22.78 -19.59 15.78
C GLN A 162 -23.23 -18.31 15.07
N VAL A 163 -22.51 -17.87 14.04
CA VAL A 163 -22.91 -16.69 13.26
C VAL A 163 -24.16 -16.98 12.43
N LEU A 164 -24.24 -18.17 11.83
CA LEU A 164 -25.36 -18.55 10.98
C LEU A 164 -26.66 -18.78 11.76
N GLU A 165 -26.58 -19.47 12.89
CA GLU A 165 -27.74 -19.96 13.66
C GLU A 165 -28.22 -18.98 14.73
N SER A 166 -27.48 -17.90 15.00
CA SER A 166 -27.83 -16.93 16.04
C SER A 166 -29.05 -16.09 15.66
N GLU A 167 -30.20 -16.35 16.31
CA GLU A 167 -31.41 -15.52 16.18
C GLU A 167 -31.19 -14.05 16.58
N GLY A 168 -30.42 -13.81 17.66
CA GLY A 168 -30.15 -12.46 18.16
C GLY A 168 -29.44 -11.60 17.12
N LEU A 169 -28.40 -12.15 16.48
CA LEU A 169 -27.73 -11.53 15.33
C LEU A 169 -28.69 -11.27 14.17
N GLN A 170 -29.50 -12.25 13.76
CA GLN A 170 -30.42 -12.11 12.62
C GLN A 170 -31.43 -10.98 12.84
N LYS A 171 -32.06 -10.92 14.04
CA LYS A 171 -32.97 -9.82 14.42
C LYS A 171 -32.27 -8.46 14.41
N HIS A 172 -31.02 -8.40 14.86
CA HIS A 172 -30.24 -7.15 14.84
C HIS A 172 -29.90 -6.69 13.40
N VAL A 173 -29.56 -7.63 12.51
CA VAL A 173 -29.33 -7.34 11.08
C VAL A 173 -30.58 -6.80 10.42
N GLN A 174 -31.75 -7.41 10.69
CA GLN A 174 -33.02 -6.92 10.18
C GLN A 174 -33.30 -5.50 10.68
N SER A 175 -33.12 -5.24 11.98
CA SER A 175 -33.26 -3.89 12.56
C SER A 175 -32.33 -2.85 11.94
N ILE A 176 -31.13 -3.23 11.48
CA ILE A 176 -30.26 -2.31 10.71
C ILE A 176 -30.89 -1.94 9.37
N GLN A 177 -31.46 -2.92 8.66
CA GLN A 177 -32.12 -2.66 7.36
C GLN A 177 -33.37 -1.81 7.54
N ASP A 178 -34.20 -2.11 8.53
CA ASP A 178 -35.42 -1.37 8.81
C ASP A 178 -35.10 0.10 9.12
N ARG A 179 -34.14 0.36 10.02
CA ARG A 179 -33.67 1.73 10.32
C ARG A 179 -33.07 2.44 9.12
N LYS A 180 -32.44 1.71 8.19
CA LYS A 180 -31.88 2.28 6.96
C LYS A 180 -32.99 2.64 5.96
N GLU A 181 -34.06 1.85 5.91
CA GLU A 181 -35.24 2.14 5.10
C GLU A 181 -36.00 3.34 5.65
N GLU A 182 -36.23 3.39 6.97
CA GLU A 182 -36.84 4.53 7.66
C GLU A 182 -36.07 5.83 7.40
N ALA A 183 -34.73 5.80 7.52
CA ALA A 183 -33.90 6.96 7.20
C ALA A 183 -34.04 7.39 5.73
N ARG A 184 -34.12 6.43 4.80
CA ARG A 184 -34.35 6.73 3.37
C ARG A 184 -35.71 7.37 3.14
N GLN A 185 -36.76 6.85 3.77
CA GLN A 185 -38.12 7.40 3.68
C GLN A 185 -38.22 8.81 4.27
N ARG A 186 -37.40 9.12 5.28
CA ARG A 186 -37.28 10.46 5.88
C ARG A 186 -36.28 11.38 5.17
N GLU A 187 -35.65 10.92 4.09
CA GLU A 187 -34.54 11.61 3.41
C GLU A 187 -33.35 11.96 4.34
N GLU A 188 -33.21 11.22 5.45
CA GLU A 188 -32.14 11.38 6.43
C GLU A 188 -30.96 10.45 6.15
N LYS A 189 -29.76 10.85 6.59
CA LYS A 189 -28.57 10.02 6.48
C LYS A 189 -28.53 8.99 7.60
N PHE A 190 -28.52 7.70 7.25
CA PHE A 190 -28.33 6.62 8.23
C PHE A 190 -26.93 6.68 8.88
N ILE A 191 -26.89 6.82 10.20
CA ILE A 191 -25.65 6.81 10.99
C ILE A 191 -25.57 5.49 11.78
N PRO A 192 -24.66 4.56 11.43
CA PRO A 192 -24.56 3.27 12.12
C PRO A 192 -23.96 3.44 13.52
N SER A 193 -24.56 2.75 14.51
CA SER A 193 -23.98 2.67 15.86
C SER A 193 -22.67 1.87 15.87
N LEU A 194 -21.88 1.99 16.95
CA LEU A 194 -20.66 1.18 17.10
C LEU A 194 -20.96 -0.33 17.02
N LEU A 195 -22.07 -0.78 17.59
CA LEU A 195 -22.50 -2.18 17.51
C LEU A 195 -22.84 -2.57 16.07
N ASP A 196 -23.55 -1.70 15.33
CA ASP A 196 -23.89 -1.94 13.92
C ASP A 196 -22.61 -2.12 13.07
N GLN A 197 -21.59 -1.29 13.32
CA GLN A 197 -20.30 -1.42 12.64
C GLN A 197 -19.59 -2.74 12.96
N GLN A 198 -19.66 -3.22 14.22
CA GLN A 198 -19.06 -4.49 14.62
C GLN A 198 -19.82 -5.69 14.05
N VAL A 199 -21.16 -5.62 14.01
CA VAL A 199 -22.03 -6.62 13.37
C VAL A 199 -21.70 -6.72 11.88
N GLN A 200 -21.63 -5.59 11.17
CA GLN A 200 -21.25 -5.57 9.75
C GLN A 200 -19.85 -6.17 9.53
N LYS A 201 -18.86 -5.83 10.36
CA LYS A 201 -17.52 -6.42 10.27
C LYS A 201 -17.52 -7.93 10.48
N LEU A 202 -18.33 -8.46 11.40
CA LEU A 202 -18.45 -9.90 11.61
C LEU A 202 -19.09 -10.59 10.40
N ILE A 203 -20.13 -9.99 9.84
CA ILE A 203 -20.79 -10.50 8.63
C ILE A 203 -19.80 -10.50 7.47
N ASP A 204 -19.08 -9.41 7.24
CA ASP A 204 -18.06 -9.32 6.19
C ASP A 204 -17.01 -10.45 6.34
N ARG A 205 -16.55 -10.75 7.58
CA ARG A 205 -15.61 -11.86 7.84
C ARG A 205 -16.20 -13.23 7.53
N TYR A 206 -17.43 -13.45 7.96
CA TYR A 206 -18.15 -14.69 7.68
C TYR A 206 -18.36 -14.89 6.17
N GLN A 207 -18.72 -13.83 5.46
CA GLN A 207 -18.86 -13.79 4.01
C GLN A 207 -17.55 -14.12 3.28
N VAL A 208 -16.41 -13.57 3.75
CA VAL A 208 -15.08 -13.90 3.22
C VAL A 208 -14.80 -15.39 3.40
N TYR A 209 -15.01 -15.94 4.60
CA TYR A 209 -14.83 -17.38 4.84
C TYR A 209 -15.71 -18.23 3.92
N ARG A 210 -16.99 -17.88 3.73
CA ARG A 210 -17.91 -18.60 2.84
C ARG A 210 -17.53 -18.50 1.36
N THR A 211 -16.99 -17.37 0.93
CA THR A 211 -16.48 -17.18 -0.44
C THR A 211 -15.26 -18.07 -0.71
N ILE A 212 -14.37 -18.21 0.28
CA ILE A 212 -13.15 -19.01 0.16
C ILE A 212 -13.45 -20.50 0.29
N SER A 213 -14.26 -20.89 1.28
CA SER A 213 -14.65 -22.29 1.53
C SER A 213 -15.77 -22.80 0.61
N PHE A 214 -16.11 -22.04 -0.44
CA PHE A 214 -17.15 -22.39 -1.40
C PHE A 214 -16.89 -23.77 -2.02
N ASP A 215 -17.90 -24.64 -1.96
CA ASP A 215 -17.90 -25.96 -2.58
C ASP A 215 -19.02 -26.05 -3.61
N ALA A 216 -18.64 -26.07 -4.89
CA ALA A 216 -19.59 -26.10 -6.00
C ALA A 216 -20.46 -27.37 -6.00
N ARG A 217 -20.01 -28.47 -5.38
CA ARG A 217 -20.71 -29.78 -5.38
C ARG A 217 -21.97 -29.78 -4.52
N LYS A 218 -22.10 -28.85 -3.58
CA LYS A 218 -23.27 -28.74 -2.72
C LYS A 218 -24.49 -28.22 -3.53
N PRO A 219 -25.72 -28.68 -3.23
CA PRO A 219 -26.94 -28.17 -3.85
C PRO A 219 -27.05 -26.65 -3.75
N LEU A 220 -27.86 -26.03 -4.63
CA LEU A 220 -28.08 -24.60 -4.56
C LEU A 220 -29.02 -24.30 -3.37
N THR A 221 -28.46 -23.72 -2.30
CA THR A 221 -29.19 -23.35 -1.09
C THR A 221 -28.78 -21.95 -0.62
N LEU A 222 -29.74 -21.16 -0.15
CA LEU A 222 -29.49 -19.86 0.50
C LEU A 222 -29.64 -20.01 2.02
N GLY A 223 -28.69 -19.46 2.77
CA GLY A 223 -28.77 -19.41 4.24
C GLY A 223 -29.57 -18.20 4.72
N PRO A 224 -29.97 -18.16 6.01
CA PRO A 224 -30.71 -17.05 6.62
C PRO A 224 -29.96 -15.71 6.51
N LEU A 225 -28.63 -15.76 6.57
CA LEU A 225 -27.79 -14.62 6.22
C LEU A 225 -27.37 -14.75 4.76
N MET A 226 -27.93 -13.90 3.90
CA MET A 226 -27.47 -13.72 2.52
C MET A 226 -25.95 -13.48 2.49
N THR A 227 -25.20 -14.41 1.91
CA THR A 227 -23.74 -14.32 1.85
C THR A 227 -23.17 -14.66 0.46
N PRO A 228 -22.14 -13.97 -0.03
CA PRO A 228 -21.36 -14.45 -1.16
C PRO A 228 -20.79 -15.84 -0.87
N GLY A 229 -20.98 -16.75 -1.82
CA GLY A 229 -20.72 -18.19 -1.66
C GLY A 229 -21.98 -19.05 -1.50
N SER A 230 -23.12 -18.51 -1.07
CA SER A 230 -24.40 -19.26 -1.02
C SER A 230 -25.23 -19.10 -2.31
N ARG A 231 -24.60 -19.07 -3.49
CA ARG A 231 -25.24 -18.80 -4.80
C ARG A 231 -25.80 -17.38 -5.01
N ALA A 232 -25.52 -16.44 -4.11
CA ALA A 232 -25.92 -15.04 -4.26
C ALA A 232 -25.36 -14.38 -5.54
N ASP A 233 -24.17 -14.77 -5.99
CA ASP A 233 -23.58 -14.26 -7.25
C ASP A 233 -24.41 -14.68 -8.46
N PHE A 234 -24.91 -15.92 -8.49
CA PHE A 234 -25.82 -16.41 -9.54
C PHE A 234 -27.11 -15.59 -9.58
N MET A 235 -27.70 -15.31 -8.41
CA MET A 235 -28.89 -14.45 -8.29
C MET A 235 -28.64 -13.04 -8.82
N MET A 236 -27.50 -12.46 -8.47
CA MET A 236 -27.12 -11.13 -8.94
C MET A 236 -26.95 -11.11 -10.47
N LYS A 237 -26.35 -12.14 -11.07
CA LYS A 237 -26.23 -12.23 -12.53
C LYS A 237 -27.59 -12.41 -13.22
N ALA A 238 -28.47 -13.23 -12.66
CA ALA A 238 -29.85 -13.35 -13.15
C ALA A 238 -30.59 -12.01 -13.09
N GLU A 239 -30.43 -11.23 -12.01
CA GLU A 239 -31.01 -9.89 -11.87
C GLU A 239 -30.44 -8.90 -12.92
N LEU A 240 -29.13 -8.96 -13.20
CA LEU A 240 -28.52 -8.14 -14.26
C LEU A 240 -29.08 -8.49 -15.65
N VAL A 241 -29.36 -9.77 -15.91
CA VAL A 241 -30.05 -10.20 -17.14
C VAL A 241 -31.46 -9.59 -17.20
N ALA A 242 -32.21 -9.62 -16.11
CA ALA A 242 -33.54 -9.02 -16.05
C ALA A 242 -33.51 -7.50 -16.31
N ARG A 243 -32.52 -6.79 -15.75
CA ARG A 243 -32.33 -5.35 -16.00
C ARG A 243 -31.98 -5.05 -17.45
N LEU A 244 -31.10 -5.84 -18.07
CA LEU A 244 -30.74 -5.68 -19.48
C LEU A 244 -31.97 -5.83 -20.39
N LEU A 245 -32.87 -6.75 -20.06
CA LEU A 245 -34.12 -6.97 -20.81
C LEU A 245 -35.11 -5.81 -20.69
N GLN A 246 -35.11 -5.10 -19.55
CA GLN A 246 -35.97 -3.95 -19.27
C GLN A 246 -35.40 -2.61 -19.75
N GLU A 247 -34.11 -2.57 -20.11
CA GLU A 247 -33.46 -1.36 -20.57
C GLU A 247 -34.07 -0.90 -21.90
N ASN A 248 -34.53 0.36 -21.94
CA ASN A 248 -35.17 0.94 -23.12
C ASN A 248 -34.13 1.47 -24.10
N SER A 249 -34.39 1.25 -25.38
CA SER A 249 -33.69 1.91 -26.47
C SER A 249 -33.92 3.42 -26.46
N PRO A 250 -33.10 4.21 -27.16
CA PRO A 250 -33.38 5.63 -27.41
C PRO A 250 -34.74 5.87 -28.08
N GLU A 251 -35.36 4.84 -28.65
CA GLU A 251 -36.68 4.84 -29.30
C GLU A 251 -37.80 4.31 -28.37
N GLY A 252 -37.50 4.06 -27.09
CA GLY A 252 -38.46 3.69 -26.07
C GLY A 252 -38.90 2.22 -26.07
N ARG A 253 -38.19 1.33 -26.79
CA ARG A 253 -38.49 -0.12 -26.81
C ARG A 253 -37.52 -0.89 -25.92
N SER A 254 -38.03 -1.76 -25.07
CA SER A 254 -37.18 -2.64 -24.25
C SER A 254 -36.53 -3.74 -25.09
N PHE A 255 -35.36 -4.23 -24.66
CA PHE A 255 -34.69 -5.35 -25.34
C PHE A 255 -35.54 -6.63 -25.34
N HIS A 256 -36.33 -6.85 -24.28
CA HIS A 256 -37.31 -7.93 -24.25
C HIS A 256 -38.33 -7.85 -25.40
N ASN A 257 -38.94 -6.67 -25.59
CA ASN A 257 -39.94 -6.48 -26.65
C ASN A 257 -39.32 -6.67 -28.04
N MET A 258 -38.07 -6.23 -28.22
CA MET A 258 -37.34 -6.45 -29.48
C MET A 258 -37.14 -7.95 -29.77
N LEU A 259 -36.70 -8.74 -28.79
CA LEU A 259 -36.55 -10.20 -28.93
C LEU A 259 -37.89 -10.88 -29.23
N GLN A 260 -38.97 -10.44 -28.58
CA GLN A 260 -40.30 -11.01 -28.77
C GLN A 260 -40.82 -10.77 -30.19
N ILE A 261 -40.62 -9.57 -30.75
CA ILE A 261 -41.01 -9.24 -32.13
C ILE A 261 -40.34 -10.21 -33.14
N PHE A 262 -39.04 -10.48 -32.97
CA PHE A 262 -38.34 -11.43 -33.85
C PHE A 262 -38.75 -12.89 -33.61
N ALA A 263 -39.09 -13.27 -32.37
CA ALA A 263 -39.58 -14.60 -32.04
C ALA A 263 -40.99 -14.90 -32.59
N GLU A 264 -41.81 -13.86 -32.78
CA GLU A 264 -43.19 -13.95 -33.29
C GLU A 264 -43.29 -13.70 -34.82
N ALA A 265 -42.17 -13.41 -35.49
CA ALA A 265 -42.16 -13.10 -36.91
C ALA A 265 -42.70 -14.27 -37.78
N PRO A 266 -43.48 -13.98 -38.85
CA PRO A 266 -44.01 -15.00 -39.76
C PRO A 266 -42.88 -15.65 -40.59
N GLY A 267 -42.93 -16.99 -40.75
CA GLY A 267 -41.92 -17.81 -41.45
C GLY A 267 -41.01 -18.63 -40.53
N GLU A 268 -40.11 -19.42 -41.14
CA GLU A 268 -39.10 -20.28 -40.48
C GLU A 268 -37.69 -19.70 -40.63
N GLY A 269 -37.43 -18.54 -40.02
CA GLY A 269 -36.11 -17.90 -40.03
C GLY A 269 -35.20 -18.37 -38.88
N GLU A 270 -33.90 -18.49 -39.11
CA GLU A 270 -32.91 -18.89 -38.08
C GLU A 270 -32.89 -17.95 -36.86
N ILE A 271 -33.03 -16.63 -37.08
CA ILE A 271 -33.12 -15.64 -36.00
C ILE A 271 -34.34 -15.86 -35.11
N LYS A 272 -35.47 -16.29 -35.69
CA LYS A 272 -36.69 -16.57 -34.92
C LYS A 272 -36.43 -17.70 -33.93
N VAL A 273 -35.84 -18.80 -34.39
CA VAL A 273 -35.47 -19.95 -33.56
C VAL A 273 -34.47 -19.54 -32.47
N ALA A 274 -33.46 -18.74 -32.82
CA ALA A 274 -32.48 -18.23 -31.86
C ALA A 274 -33.11 -17.33 -30.78
N CYS A 275 -34.04 -16.44 -31.16
CA CYS A 275 -34.79 -15.60 -30.22
C CYS A 275 -35.68 -16.42 -29.29
N GLN A 276 -36.40 -17.43 -29.82
CA GLN A 276 -37.24 -18.33 -29.04
C GLN A 276 -36.42 -19.15 -28.03
N SER A 277 -35.33 -19.77 -28.49
CA SER A 277 -34.38 -20.51 -27.64
C SER A 277 -33.77 -19.63 -26.54
N THR A 278 -33.43 -18.38 -26.87
CA THR A 278 -32.90 -17.42 -25.89
C THR A 278 -33.95 -17.04 -24.84
N LEU A 279 -35.19 -16.73 -25.23
CA LEU A 279 -36.25 -16.40 -24.30
C LEU A 279 -36.59 -17.57 -23.37
N GLN A 280 -36.64 -18.80 -23.91
CA GLN A 280 -36.89 -20.01 -23.13
C GLN A 280 -35.78 -20.27 -22.09
N SER A 281 -34.52 -20.12 -22.49
CA SER A 281 -33.39 -20.33 -21.58
C SER A 281 -33.30 -19.24 -20.50
N ILE A 282 -33.65 -17.98 -20.81
CA ILE A 282 -33.79 -16.91 -19.81
C ILE A 282 -34.85 -17.27 -18.76
N GLN A 283 -36.02 -17.76 -19.20
CA GLN A 283 -37.08 -18.18 -18.30
C GLN A 283 -36.63 -19.29 -17.34
N ALA A 284 -35.88 -20.29 -17.83
CA ALA A 284 -35.33 -21.36 -16.99
C ALA A 284 -34.38 -20.83 -15.91
N ILE A 285 -33.54 -19.84 -16.23
CA ILE A 285 -32.66 -19.20 -15.25
C ILE A 285 -33.47 -18.42 -14.20
N PHE A 286 -34.52 -17.71 -14.60
CA PHE A 286 -35.38 -16.98 -13.67
C PHE A 286 -36.18 -17.90 -12.75
N GLN A 287 -36.60 -19.07 -13.23
CA GLN A 287 -37.27 -20.08 -12.37
C GLN A 287 -36.35 -20.58 -11.25
N ILE A 288 -35.08 -20.86 -11.56
CA ILE A 288 -34.08 -21.25 -10.55
C ILE A 288 -33.89 -20.10 -9.55
N ALA A 289 -33.75 -18.86 -10.05
CA ALA A 289 -33.54 -17.71 -9.20
C ALA A 289 -34.73 -17.47 -8.24
N ASP A 290 -35.95 -17.61 -8.73
CA ASP A 290 -37.16 -17.44 -7.95
C ASP A 290 -37.34 -18.54 -6.89
N SER A 291 -37.06 -19.81 -7.23
CA SER A 291 -37.05 -20.92 -6.26
C SER A 291 -36.10 -20.65 -5.09
N LEU A 292 -34.88 -20.16 -5.39
CA LEU A 292 -33.90 -19.80 -4.36
C LEU A 292 -34.40 -18.65 -3.48
N ARG A 293 -35.03 -17.63 -4.08
CA ARG A 293 -35.62 -16.51 -3.34
C ARG A 293 -36.73 -16.97 -2.39
N ARG A 294 -37.63 -17.85 -2.83
CA ARG A 294 -38.71 -18.41 -1.98
C ARG A 294 -38.17 -19.24 -0.82
N ASN A 295 -37.12 -20.04 -1.04
CA ASN A 295 -36.48 -20.78 0.04
C ASN A 295 -35.87 -19.86 1.11
N MET A 296 -35.30 -18.73 0.72
CA MET A 296 -34.81 -17.73 1.68
C MET A 296 -35.95 -17.08 2.47
N GLN A 297 -37.07 -16.74 1.83
CA GLN A 297 -38.24 -16.20 2.52
C GLN A 297 -38.79 -17.19 3.56
N ALA A 298 -38.91 -18.46 3.20
CA ALA A 298 -39.34 -19.53 4.11
C ALA A 298 -38.40 -19.68 5.32
N ILE A 299 -37.08 -19.59 5.13
CA ILE A 299 -36.09 -19.62 6.22
C ILE A 299 -36.25 -18.39 7.13
N THR A 300 -36.53 -17.22 6.56
CA THR A 300 -36.60 -15.95 7.31
C THR A 300 -37.90 -15.82 8.11
N MET A 301 -39.01 -16.32 7.58
CA MET A 301 -40.33 -16.23 8.22
C MET A 301 -40.62 -17.42 9.15
N GLY A 302 -39.76 -18.44 9.16
CA GLY A 302 -40.04 -19.72 9.82
C GLY A 302 -41.02 -20.53 8.97
N ALA A 303 -40.67 -21.78 8.66
CA ALA A 303 -41.39 -22.61 7.68
C ALA A 303 -42.88 -22.89 7.99
N ALA A 304 -43.41 -22.45 9.14
CA ALA A 304 -44.79 -22.66 9.55
C ALA A 304 -45.81 -21.83 8.74
N ASP A 305 -45.39 -20.71 8.15
CA ASP A 305 -46.29 -19.76 7.46
C ASP A 305 -46.25 -19.85 5.92
N MET A 306 -45.58 -20.85 5.34
CA MET A 306 -45.44 -21.00 3.88
C MET A 306 -45.95 -22.37 3.41
N ASP A 307 -46.73 -22.40 2.33
CA ASP A 307 -47.08 -23.63 1.59
C ASP A 307 -45.79 -24.30 1.10
N GLU A 308 -45.43 -25.44 1.72
CA GLU A 308 -44.28 -26.34 1.50
C GLU A 308 -42.94 -25.75 0.97
N PRO A 309 -41.79 -26.04 1.61
CA PRO A 309 -40.49 -25.60 1.11
C PRO A 309 -40.21 -26.12 -0.31
N VAL A 310 -39.84 -25.22 -1.22
CA VAL A 310 -39.50 -25.59 -2.61
C VAL A 310 -38.24 -26.45 -2.58
N GLY A 311 -38.30 -27.65 -3.17
CA GLY A 311 -37.18 -28.59 -3.21
C GLY A 311 -35.85 -27.96 -3.68
N ASN A 312 -34.74 -28.45 -3.14
CA ASN A 312 -33.41 -27.92 -3.47
C ASN A 312 -33.05 -28.17 -4.94
N VAL A 313 -32.65 -27.12 -5.67
CA VAL A 313 -32.16 -27.24 -7.05
C VAL A 313 -30.76 -27.88 -7.05
N SER A 314 -30.61 -28.95 -7.83
CA SER A 314 -29.32 -29.63 -7.97
C SER A 314 -28.33 -28.82 -8.81
N LEU A 315 -27.02 -28.98 -8.56
CA LEU A 315 -26.00 -28.35 -9.40
C LEU A 315 -26.11 -28.81 -10.86
N ALA A 316 -26.40 -30.09 -11.09
CA ALA A 316 -26.47 -30.66 -12.44
C ALA A 316 -27.59 -30.03 -13.28
N GLU A 317 -28.76 -29.82 -12.68
CA GLU A 317 -29.89 -29.16 -13.32
C GLU A 317 -29.59 -27.69 -13.64
N ALA A 318 -29.08 -26.95 -12.64
CA ALA A 318 -28.72 -25.54 -12.84
C ALA A 318 -27.60 -25.37 -13.89
N ALA A 319 -26.61 -26.27 -13.90
CA ALA A 319 -25.51 -26.24 -14.86
C ALA A 319 -25.97 -26.52 -16.29
N LYS A 320 -26.90 -27.47 -16.47
CA LYS A 320 -27.53 -27.75 -17.76
C LYS A 320 -28.27 -26.53 -18.31
N ASN A 321 -29.12 -25.90 -17.50
CA ASN A 321 -29.89 -24.72 -17.92
C ASN A 321 -28.98 -23.52 -18.21
N ALA A 322 -27.94 -23.30 -17.39
CA ALA A 322 -26.95 -22.25 -17.64
C ALA A 322 -26.13 -22.50 -18.91
N GLN A 323 -25.79 -23.76 -19.21
CA GLN A 323 -25.13 -24.11 -20.47
C GLN A 323 -26.03 -23.87 -21.68
N GLN A 324 -27.31 -24.26 -21.61
CA GLN A 324 -28.28 -23.98 -22.68
C GLN A 324 -28.44 -22.48 -22.92
N PHE A 325 -28.46 -21.69 -21.84
CA PHE A 325 -28.50 -20.23 -21.95
C PHE A 325 -27.26 -19.65 -22.65
N VAL A 326 -26.06 -20.17 -22.34
CA VAL A 326 -24.82 -19.77 -23.04
C VAL A 326 -24.88 -20.13 -24.53
N LEU A 327 -25.35 -21.33 -24.88
CA LEU A 327 -25.45 -21.76 -26.28
C LEU A 327 -26.47 -20.93 -27.06
N ALA A 328 -27.67 -20.73 -26.51
CA ALA A 328 -28.73 -19.96 -27.16
C ALA A 328 -28.30 -18.50 -27.43
N THR A 329 -27.61 -17.88 -26.47
CA THR A 329 -27.11 -16.51 -26.64
C THR A 329 -25.92 -16.40 -27.59
N GLN A 330 -25.11 -17.47 -27.72
CA GLN A 330 -24.04 -17.56 -28.73
C GLN A 330 -24.63 -17.67 -30.13
N GLU A 331 -25.62 -18.53 -30.34
CA GLU A 331 -26.35 -18.66 -31.61
C GLU A 331 -27.00 -17.33 -32.00
N LEU A 332 -27.70 -16.68 -31.06
CA LEU A 332 -28.32 -15.38 -31.27
C LEU A 332 -27.34 -14.31 -31.76
N ASP A 333 -26.21 -14.16 -31.06
CA ASP A 333 -25.17 -13.19 -31.45
C ASP A 333 -24.60 -13.53 -32.83
N SER A 334 -24.34 -14.80 -33.13
CA SER A 334 -23.81 -15.22 -34.44
C SER A 334 -24.74 -14.85 -35.60
N HIS A 335 -26.04 -15.14 -35.48
CA HIS A 335 -27.01 -14.84 -36.55
C HIS A 335 -27.18 -13.33 -36.77
N PHE A 336 -27.10 -12.50 -35.71
CA PHE A 336 -27.13 -11.04 -35.86
C PHE A 336 -25.86 -10.48 -36.52
N GLN A 337 -24.68 -11.07 -36.26
CA GLN A 337 -23.44 -10.69 -36.97
C GLN A 337 -23.49 -11.09 -38.45
N ASP A 338 -24.00 -12.28 -38.76
CA ASP A 338 -24.14 -12.76 -40.14
C ASP A 338 -25.14 -11.92 -40.93
N GLN A 339 -26.27 -11.53 -40.31
CA GLN A 339 -27.21 -10.61 -40.93
C GLN A 339 -26.65 -9.22 -41.16
N LYS A 340 -25.76 -8.70 -40.28
CA LYS A 340 -25.05 -7.44 -40.54
C LYS A 340 -24.26 -7.50 -41.85
N LEU A 341 -23.59 -8.61 -42.13
CA LEU A 341 -22.83 -8.85 -43.37
C LEU A 341 -23.75 -8.96 -44.59
N SER A 342 -24.95 -9.53 -44.44
CA SER A 342 -25.96 -9.61 -45.49
C SER A 342 -26.63 -8.27 -45.79
N LEU A 343 -27.04 -7.53 -44.75
CA LEU A 343 -27.63 -6.19 -44.85
C LEU A 343 -26.65 -5.20 -45.49
N ALA A 344 -25.35 -5.29 -45.15
CA ALA A 344 -24.30 -4.51 -45.80
C ALA A 344 -24.27 -4.69 -47.34
N LYS A 345 -24.66 -5.85 -47.85
CA LYS A 345 -24.75 -6.14 -49.30
C LYS A 345 -26.07 -5.64 -49.91
N GLN A 346 -27.17 -5.69 -49.16
CA GLN A 346 -28.51 -5.27 -49.61
C GLN A 346 -28.75 -3.76 -49.54
N PHE A 347 -27.95 -3.00 -48.79
CA PHE A 347 -28.07 -1.54 -48.69
C PHE A 347 -27.87 -0.78 -50.01
N GLY A 348 -27.41 -1.44 -51.07
CA GLY A 348 -27.38 -0.85 -52.42
C GLY A 348 -28.75 -0.61 -53.06
N GLU A 349 -29.82 -1.20 -52.52
CA GLU A 349 -31.17 -1.21 -53.14
C GLU A 349 -32.25 -0.45 -52.33
N MET A 350 -31.92 0.12 -51.16
CA MET A 350 -32.87 0.75 -50.23
C MET A 350 -32.76 2.28 -50.18
N ASN A 351 -33.83 2.98 -49.75
CA ASN A 351 -33.77 4.43 -49.51
C ASN A 351 -33.01 4.76 -48.21
N ILE A 352 -32.47 5.99 -48.13
CA ILE A 352 -31.58 6.45 -47.04
C ILE A 352 -32.26 6.43 -45.65
N GLN A 353 -33.54 6.83 -45.53
CA GLN A 353 -34.26 6.83 -44.24
C GLN A 353 -34.57 5.41 -43.75
N GLN A 354 -34.93 4.51 -44.67
CA GLN A 354 -35.17 3.09 -44.36
C GLN A 354 -33.87 2.40 -43.94
N GLN A 355 -32.78 2.69 -44.65
CA GLN A 355 -31.43 2.22 -44.33
C GLN A 355 -30.97 2.70 -42.95
N GLU A 356 -31.21 3.96 -42.60
CA GLU A 356 -30.79 4.56 -41.33
C GLU A 356 -31.54 3.97 -40.13
N GLY A 357 -32.86 3.81 -40.24
CA GLY A 357 -33.70 3.20 -39.19
C GLY A 357 -33.39 1.73 -38.93
N LEU A 358 -33.30 0.91 -39.99
CA LEU A 358 -32.92 -0.51 -39.88
C LEU A 358 -31.50 -0.67 -39.33
N SER A 359 -30.54 0.13 -39.80
CA SER A 359 -29.15 0.10 -39.31
C SER A 359 -29.04 0.41 -37.81
N LYS A 360 -29.91 1.26 -37.26
CA LYS A 360 -29.89 1.61 -35.83
C LYS A 360 -30.40 0.48 -34.94
N ILE A 361 -31.55 -0.12 -35.28
CA ILE A 361 -32.12 -1.26 -34.55
C ILE A 361 -31.16 -2.46 -34.58
N PHE A 362 -30.59 -2.79 -35.74
CA PHE A 362 -29.64 -3.90 -35.85
C PHE A 362 -28.34 -3.65 -35.07
N ARG A 363 -27.81 -2.43 -35.06
CA ARG A 363 -26.65 -2.07 -34.23
C ARG A 363 -26.94 -2.26 -32.74
N GLU A 364 -28.15 -1.91 -32.31
CA GLU A 364 -28.58 -2.07 -30.93
C GLU A 364 -28.77 -3.55 -30.55
N MET A 365 -29.43 -4.34 -31.40
CA MET A 365 -29.57 -5.80 -31.21
C MET A 365 -28.22 -6.50 -31.12
N ILE A 366 -27.25 -6.09 -31.95
CA ILE A 366 -25.88 -6.61 -31.92
C ILE A 366 -25.17 -6.25 -30.61
N SER A 367 -25.31 -5.01 -30.15
CA SER A 367 -24.71 -4.56 -28.89
C SER A 367 -25.30 -5.33 -27.69
N LYS A 368 -26.64 -5.40 -27.62
CA LYS A 368 -27.36 -6.05 -26.51
C LYS A 368 -27.24 -7.57 -26.52
N SER A 369 -27.20 -8.23 -27.69
CA SER A 369 -26.93 -9.67 -27.79
C SER A 369 -25.50 -10.01 -27.36
N LYS A 370 -24.49 -9.20 -27.71
CA LYS A 370 -23.11 -9.36 -27.21
C LYS A 370 -23.05 -9.20 -25.69
N GLU A 371 -23.78 -8.25 -25.13
CA GLU A 371 -23.87 -8.06 -23.67
C GLU A 371 -24.60 -9.22 -22.97
N LEU A 372 -25.69 -9.72 -23.55
CA LEU A 372 -26.43 -10.87 -23.05
C LEU A 372 -25.58 -12.14 -23.07
N LYS A 373 -24.84 -12.40 -24.17
CA LYS A 373 -23.88 -13.51 -24.29
C LYS A 373 -22.83 -13.48 -23.18
N ARG A 374 -22.32 -12.29 -22.86
CA ARG A 374 -21.39 -12.07 -21.74
C ARG A 374 -22.05 -12.42 -20.40
N LEU A 375 -23.24 -11.87 -20.12
CA LEU A 375 -23.97 -12.16 -18.87
C LEU A 375 -24.33 -13.64 -18.72
N ALA A 376 -24.68 -14.33 -19.81
CA ALA A 376 -24.94 -15.76 -19.81
C ALA A 376 -23.71 -16.55 -19.34
N ARG A 377 -22.52 -16.19 -19.86
CA ARG A 377 -21.26 -16.82 -19.44
C ARG A 377 -20.90 -16.51 -17.99
N GLU A 378 -21.12 -15.28 -17.53
CA GLU A 378 -20.93 -14.92 -16.12
C GLU A 378 -21.89 -15.66 -15.18
N THR A 379 -23.14 -15.84 -15.61
CA THR A 379 -24.16 -16.61 -14.87
C THR A 379 -23.74 -18.07 -14.72
N GLN A 380 -23.23 -18.68 -15.79
CA GLN A 380 -22.69 -20.04 -15.74
C GLN A 380 -21.46 -20.15 -14.82
N LEU A 381 -20.54 -19.18 -14.89
CA LEU A 381 -19.36 -19.14 -14.01
C LEU A 381 -19.74 -18.99 -12.54
N ALA A 382 -20.79 -18.22 -12.22
CA ALA A 382 -21.28 -18.04 -10.85
C ALA A 382 -21.79 -19.36 -10.20
N LEU A 383 -22.05 -20.41 -10.99
CA LEU A 383 -22.32 -21.75 -10.47
C LEU A 383 -21.07 -22.49 -9.98
N TYR A 384 -19.87 -22.05 -10.35
CA TYR A 384 -18.63 -22.71 -9.98
C TYR A 384 -17.62 -21.78 -9.29
N SER A 385 -17.90 -20.48 -9.25
CA SER A 385 -17.10 -19.50 -8.53
C SER A 385 -17.98 -18.63 -7.65
N ALA A 386 -17.53 -18.35 -6.43
CA ALA A 386 -18.12 -17.31 -5.61
C ALA A 386 -17.33 -16.01 -5.80
N SER A 387 -18.02 -14.94 -6.22
CA SER A 387 -17.48 -13.58 -6.18
C SER A 387 -18.46 -12.64 -5.50
N HIS A 388 -17.95 -11.68 -4.70
CA HIS A 388 -18.77 -10.62 -4.14
C HIS A 388 -18.37 -9.27 -4.74
N GLN A 389 -19.05 -8.84 -5.80
CA GLN A 389 -18.92 -7.46 -6.29
C GLN A 389 -19.79 -6.53 -5.44
N ASN A 390 -19.22 -5.92 -4.39
CA ASN A 390 -19.93 -4.86 -3.68
C ASN A 390 -19.81 -3.56 -4.49
N GLN A 391 -20.86 -3.18 -5.24
CA GLN A 391 -20.87 -1.94 -6.03
C GLN A 391 -20.70 -0.67 -5.17
N SER A 392 -20.96 -0.74 -3.86
CA SER A 392 -20.89 0.42 -2.95
C SER A 392 -19.49 0.72 -2.38
N LYS A 393 -18.50 -0.19 -2.54
CA LYS A 393 -17.13 0.02 -2.06
C LYS A 393 -16.13 -0.33 -3.15
N PRO A 394 -15.41 0.65 -3.74
CA PRO A 394 -14.55 0.42 -4.90
C PRO A 394 -13.38 -0.57 -4.68
N PHE A 395 -13.10 -1.02 -3.43
CA PHE A 395 -11.89 -1.79 -3.09
C PHE A 395 -12.07 -3.07 -2.25
N LYS A 396 -13.29 -3.50 -1.91
CA LYS A 396 -13.54 -4.69 -1.05
C LYS A 396 -14.35 -5.79 -1.75
N THR A 397 -13.90 -6.24 -2.93
CA THR A 397 -14.42 -7.46 -3.57
C THR A 397 -13.54 -8.65 -3.18
N PHE A 398 -14.13 -9.67 -2.57
CA PHE A 398 -13.47 -10.94 -2.28
C PHE A 398 -13.92 -12.00 -3.28
N GLN A 399 -12.98 -12.85 -3.70
CA GLN A 399 -13.18 -13.88 -4.71
C GLN A 399 -12.56 -15.17 -4.19
N SER A 400 -13.14 -16.32 -4.58
CA SER A 400 -12.47 -17.61 -4.42
C SER A 400 -11.07 -17.58 -5.09
N PRO A 401 -10.13 -18.47 -4.71
CA PRO A 401 -8.79 -18.45 -5.29
C PRO A 401 -8.84 -18.65 -6.82
N MET A 402 -8.51 -17.59 -7.57
CA MET A 402 -8.49 -17.60 -9.03
C MET A 402 -7.10 -18.05 -9.50
N VAL A 403 -6.97 -19.25 -10.04
CA VAL A 403 -5.65 -19.90 -10.23
C VAL A 403 -5.29 -20.19 -11.68
N MET A 404 -6.23 -20.00 -12.62
CA MET A 404 -5.98 -20.16 -14.05
C MET A 404 -6.51 -18.98 -14.86
N PRO A 405 -5.93 -18.66 -16.02
CA PRO A 405 -6.54 -17.72 -16.95
C PRO A 405 -7.85 -18.29 -17.52
N ALA A 406 -8.83 -17.43 -17.71
CA ALA A 406 -10.07 -17.77 -18.41
C ALA A 406 -9.89 -17.55 -19.92
N LEU A 407 -10.44 -18.46 -20.74
CA LEU A 407 -10.56 -18.27 -22.18
C LEU A 407 -11.75 -17.36 -22.51
N ASN A 408 -11.65 -16.09 -22.10
CA ASN A 408 -12.69 -15.08 -22.25
C ASN A 408 -12.10 -13.76 -22.76
N ALA A 409 -12.20 -13.50 -24.08
CA ALA A 409 -11.64 -12.29 -24.68
C ALA A 409 -12.31 -11.01 -24.17
N ALA A 410 -13.61 -11.05 -23.84
CA ALA A 410 -14.33 -9.89 -23.32
C ALA A 410 -13.76 -9.37 -21.97
N ALA A 411 -13.12 -10.24 -21.17
CA ALA A 411 -12.46 -9.82 -19.93
C ALA A 411 -11.18 -8.97 -20.18
N LEU A 412 -10.69 -8.95 -21.42
CA LEU A 412 -9.47 -8.30 -21.87
C LEU A 412 -9.74 -7.17 -22.88
N ASP A 413 -11.02 -6.77 -23.03
CA ASP A 413 -11.43 -5.64 -23.87
C ASP A 413 -11.04 -4.31 -23.20
N LYS A 414 -10.46 -3.40 -23.99
CA LYS A 414 -10.05 -2.06 -23.58
C LYS A 414 -11.22 -1.18 -23.17
N ASN A 415 -12.39 -1.35 -23.78
CA ASN A 415 -13.57 -0.49 -23.59
C ASN A 415 -14.52 -0.98 -22.49
N ARG A 416 -14.01 -1.73 -21.50
CA ARG A 416 -14.81 -2.24 -20.38
C ARG A 416 -15.24 -1.12 -19.42
N ASP A 417 -16.51 -1.14 -19.01
CA ASP A 417 -17.05 -0.34 -17.91
C ASP A 417 -16.94 -1.14 -16.57
N VAL A 418 -17.06 -0.47 -15.43
CA VAL A 418 -17.20 -1.07 -14.09
C VAL A 418 -18.38 -2.05 -14.03
N ARG A 419 -19.45 -1.76 -14.79
CA ARG A 419 -20.61 -2.65 -15.00
C ARG A 419 -20.33 -3.81 -15.97
N ASN A 420 -19.23 -3.73 -16.72
CA ASN A 420 -18.81 -4.65 -17.76
C ASN A 420 -17.47 -5.35 -17.44
N SER A 421 -17.22 -5.65 -16.15
CA SER A 421 -15.99 -6.32 -15.72
C SER A 421 -16.17 -7.84 -15.64
N SER A 422 -15.94 -8.53 -16.76
CA SER A 422 -15.88 -9.99 -16.78
C SER A 422 -14.62 -10.52 -16.09
N GLN A 423 -14.69 -11.73 -15.55
CA GLN A 423 -13.57 -12.36 -14.84
C GLN A 423 -12.48 -12.84 -15.83
N PRO A 424 -11.22 -12.37 -15.73
CA PRO A 424 -10.14 -12.76 -16.64
C PRO A 424 -9.48 -14.09 -16.25
N TRP A 425 -9.80 -14.62 -15.06
CA TRP A 425 -9.26 -15.84 -14.49
C TRP A 425 -10.41 -16.76 -14.03
N LEU A 426 -10.12 -18.03 -13.77
CA LEU A 426 -11.05 -19.04 -13.25
C LEU A 426 -10.68 -19.42 -11.82
N SER A 427 -11.73 -19.67 -11.02
CA SER A 427 -11.58 -20.17 -9.65
C SER A 427 -11.03 -21.61 -9.64
N MET A 428 -10.37 -21.98 -8.53
CA MET A 428 -9.98 -23.37 -8.28
C MET A 428 -11.18 -24.33 -8.41
N GLN A 429 -12.35 -23.92 -7.91
CA GLN A 429 -13.58 -24.70 -7.95
C GLN A 429 -14.09 -24.96 -9.38
N ALA A 430 -14.03 -23.97 -10.27
CA ALA A 430 -14.39 -24.14 -11.68
C ALA A 430 -13.49 -25.17 -12.38
N ILE A 431 -12.20 -25.17 -12.08
CA ILE A 431 -11.25 -26.13 -12.65
C ILE A 431 -11.53 -27.54 -12.12
N LEU A 432 -11.79 -27.67 -10.81
CA LEU A 432 -11.98 -28.97 -10.17
C LEU A 432 -13.32 -29.62 -10.53
N TYR A 433 -14.39 -28.84 -10.70
CA TYR A 433 -15.76 -29.37 -10.77
C TYR A 433 -16.61 -28.85 -11.93
N GLY A 434 -16.15 -27.87 -12.71
CA GLY A 434 -16.95 -27.19 -13.73
C GLY A 434 -16.88 -27.80 -15.13
N ASP A 435 -17.32 -29.04 -15.33
CA ASP A 435 -17.23 -29.71 -16.64
C ASP A 435 -17.83 -28.91 -17.80
N ASP A 436 -18.98 -28.27 -17.58
CA ASP A 436 -19.66 -27.45 -18.58
C ASP A 436 -18.90 -26.18 -18.96
N VAL A 437 -18.21 -25.56 -17.99
CA VAL A 437 -17.41 -24.33 -18.19
C VAL A 437 -16.07 -24.67 -18.86
N MET A 438 -15.58 -25.90 -18.66
CA MET A 438 -14.29 -26.37 -19.16
C MET A 438 -14.36 -26.97 -20.58
N LYS A 439 -15.50 -26.87 -21.28
CA LYS A 439 -15.60 -27.21 -22.71
C LYS A 439 -14.63 -26.31 -23.50
N GLY A 440 -13.79 -26.92 -24.33
CA GLY A 440 -12.73 -26.24 -25.09
C GLY A 440 -11.36 -26.16 -24.41
N TYR A 441 -11.23 -26.55 -23.13
CA TYR A 441 -9.94 -26.59 -22.42
C TYR A 441 -9.21 -27.94 -22.65
N PRO A 442 -7.86 -28.00 -22.50
CA PRO A 442 -7.08 -29.22 -22.62
C PRO A 442 -7.48 -30.30 -21.60
N GLN A 443 -8.26 -31.29 -22.03
CA GLN A 443 -8.88 -32.27 -21.12
C GLN A 443 -7.88 -33.17 -20.39
N SER A 444 -6.79 -33.59 -21.05
CA SER A 444 -5.76 -34.42 -20.44
C SER A 444 -5.06 -33.71 -19.28
N ALA A 445 -4.63 -32.46 -19.49
CA ALA A 445 -4.00 -31.64 -18.47
C ALA A 445 -4.97 -31.30 -17.32
N LEU A 446 -6.24 -31.08 -17.63
CA LEU A 446 -7.29 -30.86 -16.62
C LEU A 446 -7.48 -32.08 -15.72
N GLN A 447 -7.53 -33.29 -16.30
CA GLN A 447 -7.65 -34.53 -15.53
C GLN A 447 -6.44 -34.77 -14.63
N GLU A 448 -5.23 -34.44 -15.09
CA GLU A 448 -4.03 -34.51 -14.25
C GLU A 448 -4.12 -33.60 -13.03
N VAL A 449 -4.59 -32.35 -13.20
CA VAL A 449 -4.79 -31.41 -12.09
C VAL A 449 -5.80 -31.97 -11.09
N ARG A 450 -6.94 -32.47 -11.56
CA ARG A 450 -7.98 -33.06 -10.70
C ARG A 450 -7.48 -34.28 -9.93
N LYS A 451 -6.70 -35.16 -10.58
CA LYS A 451 -6.06 -36.31 -9.94
C LYS A 451 -5.05 -35.88 -8.88
N ALA A 452 -4.18 -34.92 -9.20
CA ALA A 452 -3.19 -34.39 -8.27
C ALA A 452 -3.86 -33.71 -7.06
N TRP A 453 -4.94 -32.96 -7.27
CA TRP A 453 -5.74 -32.35 -6.19
C TRP A 453 -6.30 -33.40 -5.24
N LYS A 454 -6.96 -34.44 -5.79
CA LYS A 454 -7.52 -35.53 -4.98
C LYS A 454 -6.46 -36.21 -4.12
N ILE A 455 -5.33 -36.60 -4.71
CA ILE A 455 -4.21 -37.23 -3.99
C ILE A 455 -3.68 -36.30 -2.88
N THR A 456 -3.50 -35.02 -3.18
CA THR A 456 -2.99 -34.04 -2.21
C THR A 456 -3.96 -33.86 -1.04
N ALA A 457 -5.27 -33.75 -1.33
CA ALA A 457 -6.32 -33.64 -0.33
C ALA A 457 -6.43 -34.90 0.55
N ASP A 458 -6.32 -36.09 -0.05
CA ASP A 458 -6.40 -37.36 0.67
C ASP A 458 -5.21 -37.53 1.63
N HIS A 459 -3.99 -37.21 1.19
CA HIS A 459 -2.82 -37.18 2.08
C HIS A 459 -2.96 -36.12 3.17
N TYR A 460 -3.54 -34.96 2.88
CA TYR A 460 -3.80 -33.95 3.90
C TYR A 460 -4.78 -34.43 4.97
N ARG A 461 -5.88 -35.09 4.58
CA ARG A 461 -6.90 -35.64 5.49
C ARG A 461 -6.40 -36.80 6.34
N ASN A 462 -5.48 -37.62 5.81
CA ASN A 462 -4.95 -38.79 6.48
C ASN A 462 -3.96 -38.44 7.61
N ARG A 463 -4.50 -38.09 8.79
CA ARG A 463 -3.74 -37.72 10.00
C ARG A 463 -3.14 -38.91 10.76
N THR A 464 -3.49 -40.14 10.41
CA THR A 464 -3.00 -41.36 11.08
C THR A 464 -1.71 -41.90 10.47
N SER A 465 -1.38 -41.53 9.23
CA SER A 465 -0.14 -41.93 8.58
C SER A 465 1.10 -41.25 9.16
N LYS A 466 2.13 -42.05 9.47
CA LYS A 466 3.45 -41.55 9.91
C LYS A 466 4.21 -40.84 8.79
N SER A 467 3.96 -41.17 7.51
CA SER A 467 4.60 -40.56 6.35
C SER A 467 3.84 -39.35 5.78
N ARG A 468 2.71 -38.97 6.39
CA ARG A 468 1.79 -37.91 5.93
C ARG A 468 2.52 -36.65 5.46
N ALA A 469 3.44 -36.11 6.26
CA ALA A 469 4.12 -34.85 5.94
C ALA A 469 4.97 -34.95 4.65
N LYS A 470 5.65 -36.09 4.43
CA LYS A 470 6.46 -36.34 3.24
C LYS A 470 5.60 -36.60 2.01
N ASP A 471 4.56 -37.42 2.16
CA ASP A 471 3.66 -37.77 1.06
C ASP A 471 2.84 -36.56 0.60
N PHE A 472 2.34 -35.77 1.56
CA PHE A 472 1.70 -34.48 1.28
C PHE A 472 2.65 -33.53 0.57
N ALA A 473 3.92 -33.43 1.01
CA ALA A 473 4.91 -32.57 0.37
C ALA A 473 5.16 -32.95 -1.09
N LYS A 474 5.28 -34.23 -1.40
CA LYS A 474 5.43 -34.72 -2.78
C LYS A 474 4.16 -34.49 -3.61
N ALA A 475 2.98 -34.69 -3.01
CA ALA A 475 1.70 -34.50 -3.70
C ALA A 475 1.45 -33.03 -4.06
N GLN A 476 1.75 -32.08 -3.17
CA GLN A 476 1.61 -30.65 -3.47
C GLN A 476 2.55 -30.18 -4.59
N GLU A 477 3.77 -30.74 -4.69
CA GLU A 477 4.68 -30.44 -5.80
C GLU A 477 4.10 -30.92 -7.13
N LYS A 478 3.52 -32.12 -7.15
CA LYS A 478 2.83 -32.64 -8.33
C LYS A 478 1.65 -31.74 -8.71
N LEU A 479 0.81 -31.34 -7.74
CA LEU A 479 -0.29 -30.40 -7.97
C LEU A 479 0.20 -29.07 -8.57
N ALA A 480 1.20 -28.44 -7.96
CA ALA A 480 1.77 -27.19 -8.44
C ALA A 480 2.35 -27.32 -9.86
N SER A 481 3.01 -28.45 -10.17
CA SER A 481 3.56 -28.72 -11.51
C SER A 481 2.46 -28.93 -12.56
N SER A 482 1.39 -29.66 -12.24
CA SER A 482 0.25 -29.88 -13.13
C SER A 482 -0.51 -28.59 -13.39
N LEU A 483 -0.70 -27.75 -12.37
CA LEU A 483 -1.28 -26.42 -12.53
C LEU A 483 -0.43 -25.54 -13.46
N ARG A 484 0.90 -25.55 -13.29
CA ARG A 484 1.82 -24.77 -14.15
C ARG A 484 1.76 -25.24 -15.61
N SER A 485 1.68 -26.55 -15.83
CA SER A 485 1.55 -27.15 -17.17
C SER A 485 0.26 -26.69 -17.85
N LEU A 486 -0.88 -26.77 -17.13
CA LEU A 486 -2.17 -26.32 -17.63
C LEU A 486 -2.15 -24.81 -17.93
N GLY A 487 -1.72 -23.97 -16.99
CA GLY A 487 -1.67 -22.52 -17.17
C GLY A 487 -0.81 -22.09 -18.37
N LYS A 488 0.34 -22.76 -18.59
CA LYS A 488 1.18 -22.53 -19.78
C LYS A 488 0.46 -22.84 -21.08
N SER A 489 -0.30 -23.94 -21.12
CA SER A 489 -1.07 -24.30 -22.33
C SER A 489 -2.21 -23.32 -22.60
N LEU A 490 -2.87 -22.83 -21.56
CA LEU A 490 -4.01 -21.91 -21.67
C LEU A 490 -3.61 -20.51 -22.08
N GLU A 491 -2.46 -20.01 -21.63
CA GLU A 491 -2.01 -18.68 -22.00
C GLU A 491 -1.83 -18.52 -23.51
N LYS A 492 -1.29 -19.56 -24.17
CA LYS A 492 -1.17 -19.57 -25.63
C LYS A 492 -2.54 -19.46 -26.30
N GLN A 493 -3.50 -20.27 -25.86
CA GLN A 493 -4.87 -20.27 -26.39
C GLN A 493 -5.60 -18.95 -26.09
N ARG A 494 -5.35 -18.34 -24.93
CA ARG A 494 -5.91 -17.05 -24.52
C ARG A 494 -5.49 -15.93 -25.47
N LEU A 495 -4.21 -15.89 -25.85
CA LEU A 495 -3.69 -14.89 -26.80
C LEU A 495 -4.25 -15.10 -28.21
N GLU A 496 -4.34 -16.35 -28.67
CA GLU A 496 -4.97 -16.69 -29.95
C GLU A 496 -6.44 -16.25 -29.97
N LEU A 497 -7.19 -16.48 -28.88
CA LEU A 497 -8.58 -16.08 -28.75
C LEU A 497 -8.76 -14.56 -28.79
N VAL A 498 -7.95 -13.82 -28.03
CA VAL A 498 -7.96 -12.35 -28.04
C VAL A 498 -7.68 -11.80 -29.44
N ASN A 499 -6.70 -12.38 -30.13
CA ASN A 499 -6.35 -11.97 -31.48
C ASN A 499 -7.45 -12.25 -32.51
N LYS A 500 -8.28 -13.25 -32.25
CA LYS A 500 -9.41 -13.64 -33.11
C LYS A 500 -10.67 -12.80 -32.83
N GLU A 501 -10.98 -12.51 -31.57
CA GLU A 501 -12.27 -11.90 -31.17
C GLU A 501 -12.21 -10.39 -30.97
N LEU A 502 -11.04 -9.81 -30.70
CA LEU A 502 -10.87 -8.36 -30.51
C LEU A 502 -10.10 -7.73 -31.66
N GLU A 503 -10.66 -6.65 -32.21
CA GLU A 503 -9.98 -5.76 -33.15
C GLU A 503 -8.74 -5.12 -32.50
N PRO A 504 -7.68 -4.80 -33.26
CA PRO A 504 -6.42 -4.26 -32.72
C PRO A 504 -6.59 -3.04 -31.81
N HIS A 505 -7.53 -2.13 -32.10
CA HIS A 505 -7.78 -0.92 -31.31
C HIS A 505 -8.60 -1.17 -30.02
N HIS A 506 -9.22 -2.34 -29.89
CA HIS A 506 -9.95 -2.79 -28.69
C HIS A 506 -9.11 -3.67 -27.76
N ARG A 507 -7.86 -3.99 -28.13
CA ARG A 507 -6.94 -4.74 -27.29
C ARG A 507 -6.29 -3.81 -26.26
N ASP A 508 -6.29 -4.25 -25.00
CA ASP A 508 -5.53 -3.62 -23.92
C ASP A 508 -4.29 -4.47 -23.63
N ASP A 509 -3.19 -4.21 -24.35
CA ASP A 509 -1.95 -4.98 -24.25
C ASP A 509 -1.33 -4.92 -22.84
N ASP A 510 -1.51 -3.80 -22.14
CA ASP A 510 -1.08 -3.64 -20.75
C ASP A 510 -1.87 -4.58 -19.83
N LEU A 511 -3.19 -4.65 -19.99
CA LEU A 511 -4.04 -5.55 -19.21
C LEU A 511 -3.76 -7.02 -19.53
N ILE A 512 -3.54 -7.35 -20.81
CA ILE A 512 -3.19 -8.71 -21.26
C ILE A 512 -1.90 -9.15 -20.57
N SER A 513 -0.87 -8.32 -20.59
CA SER A 513 0.41 -8.60 -19.92
C SER A 513 0.26 -8.68 -18.39
N TYR A 514 -0.55 -7.82 -17.77
CA TYR A 514 -0.76 -7.81 -16.33
C TYR A 514 -1.53 -9.02 -15.80
N THR A 515 -2.34 -9.65 -16.66
CA THR A 515 -3.17 -10.83 -16.33
C THR A 515 -2.61 -12.13 -16.90
N GLN A 516 -1.41 -12.11 -17.50
CA GLN A 516 -0.76 -13.27 -18.09
C GLN A 516 -0.34 -14.32 -17.06
N TYR A 517 -0.58 -15.60 -17.36
CA TYR A 517 -0.09 -16.67 -16.49
C TYR A 517 1.46 -16.65 -16.41
N PRO A 518 2.06 -16.83 -15.23
CA PRO A 518 3.51 -16.83 -15.06
C PRO A 518 4.11 -18.16 -15.55
N ILE A 519 4.77 -18.13 -16.73
CA ILE A 519 5.21 -19.35 -17.44
C ILE A 519 6.70 -19.64 -17.28
N ALA A 520 7.57 -18.63 -17.32
CA ALA A 520 9.03 -18.77 -17.14
C ALA A 520 9.71 -17.41 -16.88
N GLY A 521 11.00 -17.43 -16.55
CA GLY A 521 11.82 -16.21 -16.50
C GLY A 521 11.45 -15.26 -15.35
N LYS A 522 11.25 -13.97 -15.69
CA LYS A 522 11.07 -12.89 -14.71
C LYS A 522 9.80 -13.02 -13.86
N ASP A 523 8.71 -13.59 -14.38
CA ASP A 523 7.43 -13.63 -13.66
C ASP A 523 7.38 -14.66 -12.53
N LEU A 524 7.98 -15.84 -12.74
CA LEU A 524 8.18 -16.81 -11.66
C LEU A 524 9.17 -16.29 -10.60
N GLN A 525 10.19 -15.53 -11.02
CA GLN A 525 11.09 -14.87 -10.08
C GLN A 525 10.34 -13.86 -9.21
N ARG A 526 9.43 -13.05 -9.78
CA ARG A 526 8.58 -12.10 -9.03
C ARG A 526 7.78 -12.81 -7.92
N LEU A 527 7.09 -13.91 -8.25
CA LEU A 527 6.34 -14.69 -7.25
C LEU A 527 7.24 -15.22 -6.13
N ASN A 528 8.42 -15.77 -6.48
CA ASN A 528 9.37 -16.30 -5.51
C ASN A 528 9.94 -15.21 -4.60
N ILE A 529 10.23 -14.04 -5.16
CA ILE A 529 10.68 -12.86 -4.42
C ILE A 529 9.59 -12.40 -3.46
N GLU A 530 8.33 -12.42 -3.85
CA GLU A 530 7.21 -12.04 -2.98
C GLU A 530 7.02 -13.03 -1.82
N VAL A 531 7.08 -14.33 -2.07
CA VAL A 531 7.08 -15.34 -0.99
C VAL A 531 8.26 -15.09 -0.04
N ARG A 532 9.46 -14.81 -0.57
CA ARG A 532 10.63 -14.47 0.25
C ARG A 532 10.42 -13.19 1.07
N TYR A 533 9.85 -12.15 0.47
CA TYR A 533 9.53 -10.88 1.12
C TYR A 533 8.59 -11.11 2.31
N ASN A 534 7.50 -11.86 2.12
CA ASN A 534 6.55 -12.21 3.18
C ASN A 534 7.21 -13.02 4.30
N ARG A 535 8.07 -13.98 3.96
CA ARG A 535 8.78 -14.83 4.94
C ARG A 535 9.77 -14.05 5.79
N ILE A 536 10.49 -13.12 5.18
CA ILE A 536 11.52 -12.34 5.85
C ILE A 536 10.89 -11.21 6.67
N ASN A 537 9.84 -10.57 6.15
CA ASN A 537 9.26 -9.32 6.64
C ASN A 537 10.36 -8.29 6.95
N PRO A 538 10.94 -7.67 5.89
CA PRO A 538 12.15 -6.87 6.02
C PRO A 538 11.95 -5.68 6.96
N PHE A 539 10.81 -4.98 6.88
CA PHE A 539 10.56 -3.77 7.67
C PHE A 539 10.34 -4.04 9.16
N LYS A 540 9.76 -5.19 9.52
CA LYS A 540 9.71 -5.61 10.93
C LYS A 540 11.10 -5.90 11.49
N ARG A 541 12.02 -6.44 10.68
CA ARG A 541 13.41 -6.62 11.08
C ARG A 541 14.17 -5.29 11.13
N SER A 542 13.90 -4.37 10.20
CA SER A 542 14.41 -2.99 10.27
C SER A 542 14.01 -2.31 11.58
N PHE A 543 12.76 -2.46 12.01
CA PHE A 543 12.31 -1.96 13.32
C PHE A 543 13.17 -2.52 14.47
N ILE A 544 13.37 -3.85 14.52
CA ILE A 544 14.14 -4.50 15.58
C ILE A 544 15.60 -4.01 15.59
N LEU A 545 16.23 -3.93 14.40
CA LEU A 545 17.60 -3.44 14.27
C LEU A 545 17.72 -1.95 14.63
N CYS A 546 16.74 -1.14 14.25
CA CYS A 546 16.68 0.28 14.61
C CYS A 546 16.52 0.47 16.12
N LEU A 547 15.68 -0.33 16.77
CA LEU A 547 15.49 -0.31 18.23
C LEU A 547 16.76 -0.74 18.97
N LEU A 548 17.48 -1.74 18.43
CA LEU A 548 18.78 -2.14 18.95
C LEU A 548 19.80 -0.99 18.81
N ALA A 549 19.87 -0.34 17.65
CA ALA A 549 20.75 0.82 17.45
C ALA A 549 20.41 1.96 18.43
N LEU A 550 19.12 2.26 18.62
CA LEU A 550 18.66 3.26 19.58
C LEU A 550 19.11 2.92 21.01
N ALA A 551 18.89 1.68 21.46
CA ALA A 551 19.30 1.24 22.80
C ALA A 551 20.81 1.38 23.01
N MET A 552 21.61 1.01 22.00
CA MET A 552 23.06 1.15 22.05
C MET A 552 23.51 2.61 22.06
N PHE A 553 22.89 3.48 21.25
CA PHE A 553 23.16 4.93 21.29
C PHE A 553 22.79 5.52 22.65
N SER A 554 21.69 5.09 23.28
CA SER A 554 21.32 5.52 24.63
C SER A 554 22.35 5.08 25.69
N VAL A 555 22.82 3.82 25.63
CA VAL A 555 23.85 3.32 26.55
C VAL A 555 25.19 4.06 26.36
N ALA A 556 25.50 4.51 25.14
CA ALA A 556 26.69 5.29 24.85
C ALA A 556 26.74 6.66 25.59
N PHE A 557 25.63 7.14 26.15
CA PHE A 557 25.63 8.31 27.05
C PHE A 557 26.12 7.98 28.47
N GLY A 558 26.21 6.69 28.83
CA GLY A 558 26.60 6.19 30.16
C GLY A 558 28.12 6.07 30.38
N LYS A 559 28.56 4.98 31.04
CA LYS A 559 29.97 4.74 31.39
C LYS A 559 30.81 4.16 30.23
N MET A 560 30.22 3.33 29.36
CA MET A 560 30.90 2.69 28.23
C MET A 560 30.66 3.47 26.93
N ARG A 561 31.48 4.51 26.70
CA ARG A 561 31.11 5.61 25.77
C ARG A 561 31.45 5.37 24.30
N LYS A 562 32.69 4.97 23.96
CA LYS A 562 33.19 5.02 22.57
C LYS A 562 32.96 3.74 21.76
N ASN A 563 33.27 2.56 22.33
CA ASN A 563 33.16 1.28 21.60
C ASN A 563 31.70 0.93 21.29
N ILE A 564 30.79 1.13 22.27
CA ILE A 564 29.35 0.91 22.07
C ILE A 564 28.80 1.88 21.02
N PHE A 565 29.26 3.13 21.03
CA PHE A 565 28.86 4.12 20.04
C PHE A 565 29.29 3.74 18.62
N ALA A 566 30.54 3.29 18.43
CA ALA A 566 31.02 2.81 17.14
C ALA A 566 30.22 1.58 16.66
N LEU A 567 29.94 0.62 17.55
CA LEU A 567 29.11 -0.52 17.22
C LEU A 567 27.67 -0.11 16.87
N ALA A 568 27.11 0.91 17.55
CA ALA A 568 25.78 1.45 17.24
C ALA A 568 25.71 2.05 15.84
N ILE A 569 26.78 2.72 15.38
CA ILE A 569 26.89 3.21 13.99
C ILE A 569 26.85 2.03 13.00
N VAL A 570 27.55 0.94 13.28
CA VAL A 570 27.52 -0.26 12.41
C VAL A 570 26.12 -0.86 12.33
N VAL A 571 25.42 -1.00 13.47
CA VAL A 571 24.03 -1.49 13.49
C VAL A 571 23.09 -0.53 12.76
N CYS A 572 23.31 0.78 12.87
CA CYS A 572 22.56 1.81 12.15
C CYS A 572 22.74 1.70 10.62
N LEU A 573 23.97 1.52 10.15
CA LEU A 573 24.26 1.29 8.73
C LEU A 573 23.67 -0.03 8.23
N ALA A 574 23.76 -1.10 9.03
CA ALA A 574 23.12 -2.38 8.72
C ALA A 574 21.58 -2.24 8.63
N THR A 575 20.98 -1.40 9.48
CA THR A 575 19.54 -1.08 9.43
C THR A 575 19.19 -0.38 8.12
N LEU A 576 19.99 0.60 7.67
CA LEU A 576 19.80 1.28 6.39
C LEU A 576 19.88 0.31 5.21
N LEU A 577 20.93 -0.53 5.16
CA LEU A 577 21.12 -1.51 4.09
C LEU A 577 19.99 -2.55 4.06
N TRP A 578 19.56 -3.03 5.24
CA TRP A 578 18.47 -3.98 5.34
C TRP A 578 17.13 -3.38 4.89
N THR A 579 16.88 -2.12 5.23
CA THR A 579 15.68 -1.40 4.80
C THR A 579 15.69 -1.14 3.29
N ALA A 580 16.84 -0.75 2.73
CA ALA A 580 17.04 -0.60 1.29
C ALA A 580 16.82 -1.95 0.56
N TYR A 581 17.28 -3.07 1.14
CA TYR A 581 16.98 -4.40 0.62
C TYR A 581 15.47 -4.71 0.64
N GLY A 582 14.76 -4.29 1.69
CA GLY A 582 13.30 -4.36 1.75
C GLY A 582 12.61 -3.61 0.61
N PHE A 583 13.05 -2.38 0.33
CA PHE A 583 12.57 -1.61 -0.82
C PHE A 583 12.93 -2.25 -2.16
N TYR A 584 14.16 -2.75 -2.31
CA TYR A 584 14.58 -3.49 -3.50
C TYR A 584 13.67 -4.68 -3.78
N LEU A 585 13.38 -5.52 -2.76
CA LEU A 585 12.46 -6.63 -2.91
C LEU A 585 11.07 -6.15 -3.36
N ARG A 586 10.57 -5.06 -2.78
CA ARG A 586 9.26 -4.50 -3.15
C ARG A 586 9.23 -3.99 -4.58
N ILE A 587 10.26 -3.25 -5.01
CA ILE A 587 10.43 -2.76 -6.39
C ILE A 587 10.51 -3.93 -7.37
N MET A 588 11.19 -5.02 -7.01
CA MET A 588 11.24 -6.21 -7.86
C MET A 588 9.88 -6.90 -8.01
N ILE A 589 9.01 -6.81 -7.01
CA ILE A 589 7.64 -7.39 -7.03
C ILE A 589 6.70 -6.49 -7.83
N THR A 590 6.67 -5.19 -7.53
CA THR A 590 5.74 -4.23 -8.15
C THR A 590 6.19 -3.80 -9.53
N SER A 591 7.50 -3.82 -9.80
CA SER A 591 8.16 -3.12 -10.91
C SER A 591 8.11 -1.60 -10.82
N TRP A 592 7.78 -1.04 -9.65
CA TRP A 592 7.66 0.41 -9.43
C TRP A 592 8.29 0.82 -8.10
N ALA A 593 8.60 2.11 -7.95
CA ALA A 593 9.06 2.68 -6.70
C ALA A 593 8.00 2.53 -5.59
N PRO A 594 8.40 2.50 -4.31
CA PRO A 594 7.50 2.35 -3.17
C PRO A 594 6.70 3.64 -2.89
N VAL A 595 5.80 4.01 -3.78
CA VAL A 595 4.95 5.22 -3.73
C VAL A 595 3.44 4.94 -3.93
N THR A 596 3.05 3.68 -3.94
CA THR A 596 1.71 3.17 -4.31
C THR A 596 0.67 3.27 -3.20
N ASN A 597 1.08 3.28 -1.92
CA ASN A 597 0.15 3.32 -0.79
C ASN A 597 0.75 4.05 0.43
N MET A 598 -0.10 4.37 1.41
CA MET A 598 0.34 5.13 2.59
C MET A 598 1.36 4.37 3.44
N TYR A 599 1.30 3.03 3.48
CA TYR A 599 2.29 2.23 4.20
C TYR A 599 3.69 2.44 3.63
N GLU A 600 3.85 2.56 2.30
CA GLU A 600 5.15 2.82 1.66
C GLU A 600 5.76 4.16 2.12
N THR A 601 4.94 5.18 2.25
CA THR A 601 5.35 6.49 2.78
C THR A 601 5.82 6.36 4.24
N VAL A 602 5.09 5.63 5.09
CA VAL A 602 5.43 5.46 6.52
C VAL A 602 6.71 4.66 6.74
N ILE A 603 7.08 3.76 5.83
CA ILE A 603 8.38 3.05 5.88
C ILE A 603 9.51 3.84 5.20
N TRP A 604 9.20 4.76 4.26
CA TRP A 604 10.19 5.63 3.62
C TRP A 604 10.68 6.74 4.54
N VAL A 605 9.78 7.39 5.30
CA VAL A 605 10.14 8.44 6.27
C VAL A 605 11.24 7.99 7.25
N PRO A 606 11.12 6.88 8.00
CA PRO A 606 12.17 6.44 8.91
C PRO A 606 13.48 6.08 8.20
N PHE A 607 13.41 5.52 6.98
CA PHE A 607 14.60 5.25 6.18
C PHE A 607 15.35 6.54 5.83
N ALA A 608 14.64 7.54 5.26
CA ALA A 608 15.22 8.82 4.89
C ALA A 608 15.70 9.61 6.13
N THR A 609 14.96 9.58 7.24
CA THR A 609 15.35 10.22 8.50
C THR A 609 16.64 9.60 9.03
N LEU A 610 16.74 8.26 9.02
CA LEU A 610 17.93 7.55 9.47
C LEU A 610 19.13 7.80 8.54
N ALA A 611 18.90 7.88 7.23
CA ALA A 611 19.94 8.19 6.25
C ALA A 611 20.48 9.61 6.46
N LEU A 612 19.61 10.60 6.62
CA LEU A 612 19.99 11.99 6.91
C LEU A 612 20.68 12.13 8.27
N ALA A 613 20.16 11.49 9.31
CA ALA A 613 20.77 11.50 10.64
C ALA A 613 22.17 10.88 10.62
N THR A 614 22.34 9.76 9.92
CA THR A 614 23.64 9.08 9.75
C THR A 614 24.60 9.94 8.93
N TRP A 615 24.11 10.60 7.88
CA TRP A 615 24.92 11.54 7.09
C TRP A 615 25.43 12.71 7.94
N PHE A 616 24.56 13.38 8.69
CA PHE A 616 24.95 14.49 9.56
C PHE A 616 25.87 14.07 10.70
N LEU A 617 25.69 12.86 11.21
CA LEU A 617 26.55 12.23 12.20
C LEU A 617 27.97 12.02 11.65
N LEU A 618 28.09 11.42 10.47
CA LEU A 618 29.36 11.08 9.83
C LEU A 618 30.00 12.24 9.06
N TRP A 619 29.34 13.41 9.04
CA TRP A 619 29.80 14.60 8.33
C TRP A 619 31.26 15.01 8.62
N PRO A 620 31.78 14.96 9.88
CA PRO A 620 33.20 15.24 10.14
C PRO A 620 34.18 14.36 9.34
N ILE A 621 33.80 13.10 9.08
CA ILE A 621 34.61 12.15 8.31
C ILE A 621 34.44 12.41 6.81
N THR A 622 33.21 12.65 6.36
CA THR A 622 32.89 12.69 4.93
C THR A 622 33.07 14.07 4.29
N GLN A 623 32.97 15.16 5.04
CA GLN A 623 32.89 16.54 4.52
C GLN A 623 34.06 16.91 3.60
N THR A 624 35.30 16.69 4.03
CA THR A 624 36.49 17.10 3.25
C THR A 624 36.61 16.28 1.97
N GLY A 625 36.47 14.95 2.07
CA GLY A 625 36.48 14.07 0.92
C GLY A 625 35.35 14.40 -0.06
N ALA A 626 34.12 14.57 0.41
CA ALA A 626 32.97 14.90 -0.42
C ALA A 626 33.11 16.27 -1.12
N ARG A 627 33.64 17.28 -0.44
CA ARG A 627 33.95 18.59 -1.05
C ARG A 627 35.03 18.47 -2.13
N ASN A 628 36.07 17.67 -1.86
CA ASN A 628 37.13 17.40 -2.83
C ASN A 628 36.58 16.63 -4.04
N SER A 629 35.68 15.67 -3.82
CA SER A 629 34.98 14.95 -4.90
C SER A 629 34.11 15.87 -5.74
N TRP A 630 33.35 16.78 -5.12
CA TRP A 630 32.56 17.78 -5.84
C TRP A 630 33.41 18.78 -6.65
N ARG A 631 34.61 19.09 -6.14
CA ARG A 631 35.60 19.92 -6.85
C ARG A 631 36.26 19.16 -8.00
N LEU A 632 36.54 17.87 -7.85
CA LEU A 632 37.14 17.02 -8.89
C LEU A 632 36.27 16.96 -10.15
N THR A 633 34.95 17.08 -9.97
CA THR A 633 33.96 17.01 -11.06
C THR A 633 33.64 18.37 -11.71
N ALA A 634 34.32 19.43 -11.28
CA ALA A 634 34.19 20.75 -11.90
C ALA A 634 34.85 20.76 -13.29
N ILE A 635 34.26 21.51 -14.23
CA ILE A 635 34.87 21.72 -15.55
C ILE A 635 36.14 22.58 -15.38
N PRO A 636 37.35 22.10 -15.75
CA PRO A 636 38.57 22.88 -15.61
C PRO A 636 38.49 24.21 -16.38
N GLY A 637 38.86 25.33 -15.73
CA GLY A 637 38.83 26.67 -16.32
C GLY A 637 37.45 27.35 -16.36
N SER A 638 36.40 26.69 -15.84
CA SER A 638 35.07 27.30 -15.67
C SER A 638 34.90 27.97 -14.30
N TRP A 639 33.80 28.69 -14.12
CA TRP A 639 33.35 29.24 -12.84
C TRP A 639 33.11 28.16 -11.75
N GLU A 640 33.01 26.89 -12.13
CA GLU A 640 32.90 25.78 -11.18
C GLU A 640 34.24 25.45 -10.50
N ALA A 641 35.37 25.74 -11.15
CA ALA A 641 36.71 25.38 -10.72
C ALA A 641 37.37 26.51 -9.92
N LYS A 642 37.22 26.49 -8.60
CA LYS A 642 37.92 27.40 -7.69
C LYS A 642 39.41 27.03 -7.54
N PRO A 643 40.30 27.98 -7.20
CA PRO A 643 41.70 27.70 -6.92
C PRO A 643 41.88 26.57 -5.88
N LEU A 644 42.83 25.67 -6.13
CA LEU A 644 43.14 24.55 -5.24
C LEU A 644 43.79 25.06 -3.94
N THR A 645 43.30 24.60 -2.79
CA THR A 645 43.94 24.90 -1.50
C THR A 645 45.22 24.08 -1.32
N GLU A 646 46.14 24.52 -0.47
CA GLU A 646 47.40 23.79 -0.19
C GLU A 646 47.17 22.33 0.20
N SER A 647 46.16 22.06 1.04
CA SER A 647 45.79 20.70 1.43
C SER A 647 45.37 19.81 0.25
N GLN A 648 44.78 20.40 -0.80
CA GLN A 648 44.37 19.67 -2.00
C GLN A 648 45.55 19.39 -2.92
N GLN A 649 46.49 20.32 -3.01
CA GLN A 649 47.73 20.16 -3.78
C GLN A 649 48.66 19.12 -3.15
N GLN A 650 48.64 18.99 -1.82
CA GLN A 650 49.33 17.91 -1.10
C GLN A 650 48.66 16.54 -1.32
N GLN A 651 47.34 16.50 -1.46
CA GLN A 651 46.58 15.26 -1.67
C GLN A 651 46.75 14.68 -3.08
N LEU A 652 46.81 15.53 -4.10
CA LEU A 652 46.99 15.20 -5.51
C LEU A 652 47.77 16.35 -6.16
N SER A 653 48.75 16.04 -7.01
CA SER A 653 49.49 17.09 -7.73
C SER A 653 48.54 17.93 -8.61
N PRO A 654 48.84 19.22 -8.84
CA PRO A 654 48.02 20.08 -9.70
C PRO A 654 47.78 19.48 -11.10
N GLU A 655 48.77 18.80 -11.66
CA GLU A 655 48.62 18.10 -12.94
C GLU A 655 47.63 16.95 -12.87
N ASN A 656 47.67 16.15 -11.80
CA ASN A 656 46.76 15.02 -11.63
C ASN A 656 45.33 15.51 -11.36
N TRP A 657 45.14 16.62 -10.62
CA TRP A 657 43.84 17.29 -10.50
C TRP A 657 43.29 17.72 -11.85
N LYS A 658 44.12 18.35 -12.69
CA LYS A 658 43.73 18.79 -14.03
C LYS A 658 43.35 17.59 -14.93
N ARG A 659 44.16 16.52 -14.93
CA ARG A 659 43.88 15.28 -15.68
C ARG A 659 42.58 14.63 -15.21
N ALA A 660 42.41 14.45 -13.91
CA ALA A 660 41.20 13.85 -13.34
C ALA A 660 39.95 14.71 -13.61
N GLY A 661 40.09 16.04 -13.57
CA GLY A 661 39.02 16.96 -13.96
C GLY A 661 38.58 16.78 -15.41
N TRP A 662 39.52 16.71 -16.36
CA TRP A 662 39.19 16.46 -17.78
C TRP A 662 38.59 15.08 -18.03
N VAL A 663 39.08 14.04 -17.36
CA VAL A 663 38.45 12.70 -17.41
C VAL A 663 37.03 12.78 -16.87
N SER A 664 36.82 13.47 -15.75
CA SER A 664 35.48 13.68 -15.20
C SER A 664 34.56 14.44 -16.16
N VAL A 665 35.07 15.42 -16.91
CA VAL A 665 34.28 16.16 -17.91
C VAL A 665 33.85 15.23 -19.05
N LEU A 666 34.75 14.39 -19.57
CA LEU A 666 34.40 13.43 -20.63
C LEU A 666 33.30 12.46 -20.18
N VAL A 667 33.42 11.89 -18.98
CA VAL A 667 32.38 11.01 -18.42
C VAL A 667 31.09 11.80 -18.14
N ARG A 668 31.20 13.04 -17.63
CA ARG A 668 30.05 13.93 -17.37
C ARG A 668 29.28 14.21 -18.65
N LEU A 669 29.97 14.54 -19.75
CA LEU A 669 29.33 14.77 -21.05
C LEU A 669 28.58 13.53 -21.54
N GLY A 670 29.18 12.34 -21.41
CA GLY A 670 28.49 11.08 -21.74
C GLY A 670 27.20 10.88 -20.94
N ILE A 671 27.24 11.12 -19.62
CA ILE A 671 26.05 11.04 -18.75
C ILE A 671 25.04 12.14 -19.11
N MET A 672 25.48 13.37 -19.38
CA MET A 672 24.63 14.49 -19.79
C MET A 672 23.87 14.18 -21.09
N THR A 673 24.57 13.70 -22.12
CA THR A 673 23.97 13.30 -23.39
C THR A 673 23.00 12.14 -23.19
N GLY A 674 23.38 11.12 -22.42
CA GLY A 674 22.50 9.99 -22.09
C GLY A 674 21.25 10.43 -21.32
N MET A 675 21.37 11.33 -20.35
CA MET A 675 20.25 11.89 -19.60
C MET A 675 19.36 12.77 -20.47
N PHE A 676 19.94 13.61 -21.34
CA PHE A 676 19.17 14.40 -22.29
C PHE A 676 18.33 13.48 -23.19
N TYR A 677 18.96 12.48 -23.81
CA TYR A 677 18.26 11.48 -24.62
C TYR A 677 17.16 10.75 -23.82
N PHE A 678 17.47 10.32 -22.60
CA PHE A 678 16.50 9.65 -21.75
C PHE A 678 15.27 10.52 -21.43
N LEU A 679 15.48 11.80 -21.11
CA LEU A 679 14.39 12.71 -20.72
C LEU A 679 13.60 13.27 -21.90
N THR A 680 14.21 13.44 -23.07
CA THR A 680 13.57 14.15 -24.20
C THR A 680 13.22 13.25 -25.39
N MET A 681 13.83 12.06 -25.50
CA MET A 681 13.65 11.17 -26.66
C MET A 681 13.08 9.81 -26.30
N MET A 682 13.26 9.33 -25.07
CA MET A 682 12.69 8.05 -24.66
C MET A 682 11.20 8.18 -24.39
N PRO A 683 10.34 7.35 -25.00
CA PRO A 683 8.91 7.41 -24.78
C PRO A 683 8.55 7.02 -23.34
N LEU A 684 7.58 7.72 -22.77
CA LEU A 684 6.89 7.45 -21.52
C LEU A 684 6.24 6.07 -21.59
N GLY A 685 5.89 5.46 -20.45
CA GLY A 685 5.32 4.11 -20.40
C GLY A 685 4.05 3.87 -21.23
N ASP A 686 3.41 4.90 -21.78
CA ASP A 686 2.29 4.83 -22.73
C ASP A 686 2.73 4.72 -24.21
N GLY A 687 4.05 4.78 -24.48
CA GLY A 687 4.64 4.70 -25.81
C GLY A 687 4.48 5.96 -26.67
N SER A 688 3.83 7.02 -26.17
CA SER A 688 3.25 8.08 -27.00
C SER A 688 3.96 9.44 -26.93
N ARG A 689 4.69 9.72 -25.85
CA ARG A 689 5.34 11.03 -25.60
C ARG A 689 6.63 10.87 -24.80
N PRO A 690 7.67 11.70 -24.95
CA PRO A 690 8.82 11.70 -24.05
C PRO A 690 8.49 12.25 -22.66
N TYR A 691 9.41 12.12 -21.69
CA TYR A 691 9.23 12.70 -20.34
C TYR A 691 9.10 14.23 -20.35
N PHE A 692 9.82 14.89 -21.28
CA PHE A 692 9.72 16.31 -21.56
C PHE A 692 9.72 16.54 -23.08
N ASN A 693 8.72 17.27 -23.56
CA ASN A 693 8.64 17.68 -24.96
C ASN A 693 9.50 18.92 -25.18
N ILE A 694 10.50 18.81 -26.06
CA ILE A 694 11.36 19.95 -26.44
C ILE A 694 10.52 21.07 -27.06
N ILE A 695 9.56 20.70 -27.89
CA ILE A 695 8.61 21.61 -28.53
C ILE A 695 7.31 21.59 -27.72
N PRO A 696 6.78 22.74 -27.27
CA PRO A 696 5.52 22.77 -26.53
C PRO A 696 4.35 22.33 -27.41
N ASP A 697 3.42 21.54 -26.86
CA ASP A 697 2.22 21.10 -27.57
C ASP A 697 1.14 22.19 -27.53
N LEU A 698 1.18 23.07 -28.53
CA LEU A 698 0.26 24.19 -28.70
C LEU A 698 -1.11 23.77 -29.27
N GLY A 699 -1.27 22.52 -29.72
CA GLY A 699 -2.49 22.04 -30.39
C GLY A 699 -3.62 21.65 -29.44
N SER A 700 -3.30 21.36 -28.19
CA SER A 700 -4.26 20.96 -27.14
C SER A 700 -5.01 22.14 -26.49
N SER A 701 -4.51 23.38 -26.64
CA SER A 701 -5.16 24.57 -26.13
C SER A 701 -6.25 25.05 -27.09
N GLN A 702 -7.46 24.51 -26.97
CA GLN A 702 -8.63 25.03 -27.69
C GLN A 702 -8.91 26.49 -27.24
N GLY A 703 -8.45 27.46 -28.03
CA GLY A 703 -9.01 28.82 -28.17
C GLY A 703 -8.92 29.81 -27.00
N HIS A 704 -8.43 29.45 -25.81
CA HIS A 704 -8.43 30.34 -24.64
C HIS A 704 -6.99 30.76 -24.22
N ALA A 705 -6.76 32.07 -24.06
CA ALA A 705 -5.46 32.65 -23.65
C ALA A 705 -4.91 32.06 -22.34
N GLN A 706 -5.80 31.67 -21.43
CA GLN A 706 -5.45 31.02 -20.16
C GLN A 706 -4.87 29.61 -20.36
N GLY A 707 -5.34 28.87 -21.37
CA GLY A 707 -4.79 27.56 -21.73
C GLY A 707 -3.37 27.67 -22.28
N LEU A 708 -3.12 28.66 -23.16
CA LEU A 708 -1.79 28.93 -23.70
C LEU A 708 -0.78 29.31 -22.60
N ALA A 709 -1.20 30.16 -21.65
CA ALA A 709 -0.37 30.55 -20.51
C ALA A 709 -0.02 29.35 -19.61
N ASN A 710 -0.97 28.44 -19.37
CA ASN A 710 -0.70 27.20 -18.64
C ASN A 710 0.31 26.32 -19.40
N THR A 711 0.08 26.05 -20.69
CA THR A 711 0.98 25.22 -21.50
C THR A 711 2.41 25.76 -21.54
N LEU A 712 2.58 27.07 -21.78
CA LEU A 712 3.90 27.70 -21.81
C LEU A 712 4.55 27.75 -20.41
N GLY A 713 3.77 27.99 -19.37
CA GLY A 713 4.23 27.98 -17.98
C GLY A 713 4.76 26.60 -17.56
N VAL A 714 3.97 25.55 -17.80
CA VAL A 714 4.36 24.15 -17.54
C VAL A 714 5.61 23.78 -18.33
N TRP A 715 5.64 24.12 -19.62
CA TRP A 715 6.81 23.86 -20.47
C TRP A 715 8.06 24.58 -19.95
N GLY A 716 7.95 25.84 -19.55
CA GLY A 716 9.07 26.62 -18.98
C GLY A 716 9.59 26.03 -17.68
N VAL A 717 8.71 25.63 -16.77
CA VAL A 717 9.08 24.94 -15.51
C VAL A 717 9.72 23.58 -15.81
N GLY A 718 9.15 22.82 -16.74
CA GLY A 718 9.69 21.54 -17.19
C GLY A 718 11.09 21.68 -17.78
N LEU A 719 11.30 22.67 -18.66
CA LEU A 719 12.59 22.98 -19.26
C LEU A 719 13.63 23.34 -18.19
N PHE A 720 13.25 24.20 -17.26
CA PHE A 720 14.12 24.57 -16.13
C PHE A 720 14.52 23.34 -15.30
N CYS A 721 13.58 22.46 -14.99
CA CYS A 721 13.85 21.22 -14.25
C CYS A 721 14.80 20.30 -15.02
N VAL A 722 14.60 20.13 -16.34
CA VAL A 722 15.45 19.29 -17.19
C VAL A 722 16.86 19.87 -17.32
N LEU A 723 17.00 21.18 -17.54
CA LEU A 723 18.31 21.85 -17.61
C LEU A 723 19.07 21.72 -16.29
N LEU A 724 18.41 21.95 -15.15
CA LEU A 724 19.00 21.72 -13.84
C LEU A 724 19.41 20.27 -13.64
N ALA A 725 18.55 19.32 -14.00
CA ALA A 725 18.81 17.89 -13.87
C ALA A 725 20.05 17.47 -14.68
N ILE A 726 20.10 17.84 -15.96
CA ILE A 726 21.23 17.54 -16.86
C ILE A 726 22.51 18.23 -16.36
N TRP A 727 22.42 19.41 -15.76
CA TRP A 727 23.61 20.10 -15.26
C TRP A 727 24.13 19.53 -13.94
N LEU A 728 23.26 19.29 -12.95
CA LEU A 728 23.62 18.95 -11.57
C LEU A 728 23.73 17.45 -11.30
N LEU A 729 22.83 16.61 -11.83
CA LEU A 729 22.81 15.17 -11.50
C LEU A 729 24.05 14.42 -11.99
N PRO A 730 24.54 14.61 -13.24
CA PRO A 730 25.78 13.97 -13.67
C PRO A 730 26.97 14.33 -12.77
N ARG A 731 27.04 15.60 -12.36
CA ARG A 731 28.07 16.07 -11.44
C ARG A 731 27.96 15.42 -10.06
N LEU A 732 26.74 15.29 -9.55
CA LEU A 732 26.46 14.63 -8.27
C LEU A 732 26.80 13.14 -8.31
N ILE A 733 26.42 12.42 -9.36
CA ILE A 733 26.74 10.99 -9.54
C ILE A 733 28.25 10.78 -9.53
N LEU A 734 28.99 11.59 -10.29
CA LEU A 734 30.46 11.51 -10.34
C LEU A 734 31.09 11.90 -9.00
N ALA A 735 30.54 12.88 -8.29
CA ALA A 735 31.04 13.28 -6.97
C ALA A 735 30.82 12.16 -5.93
N ILE A 736 29.68 11.46 -5.98
CA ILE A 736 29.41 10.30 -5.12
C ILE A 736 30.40 9.17 -5.46
N ALA A 737 30.61 8.87 -6.74
CA ALA A 737 31.57 7.85 -7.18
C ALA A 737 33.00 8.18 -6.71
N ALA A 738 33.42 9.43 -6.90
CA ALA A 738 34.74 9.90 -6.45
C ALA A 738 34.87 9.92 -4.92
N SER A 739 33.77 10.10 -4.17
CA SER A 739 33.77 10.10 -2.69
C SER A 739 34.15 8.73 -2.12
N VAL A 740 33.86 7.62 -2.82
CA VAL A 740 34.24 6.25 -2.41
C VAL A 740 35.77 6.12 -2.26
N VAL A 741 36.53 6.90 -3.04
CA VAL A 741 38.00 6.90 -3.02
C VAL A 741 38.55 8.05 -2.17
N LEU A 742 38.06 9.28 -2.38
CA LEU A 742 38.61 10.48 -1.76
C LEU A 742 38.32 10.57 -0.24
N VAL A 743 37.20 10.03 0.25
CA VAL A 743 36.91 10.04 1.69
C VAL A 743 37.88 9.13 2.46
N PRO A 744 38.08 7.84 2.10
CA PRO A 744 39.10 7.02 2.72
C PRO A 744 40.54 7.55 2.56
N MET A 745 40.88 8.09 1.39
CA MET A 745 42.19 8.70 1.16
C MET A 745 42.45 9.88 2.09
N ASN A 746 41.47 10.79 2.24
CA ASN A 746 41.58 11.92 3.16
C ASN A 746 41.77 11.47 4.60
N CYS A 747 41.06 10.42 5.03
CA CYS A 747 41.22 9.86 6.38
C CYS A 747 42.62 9.26 6.60
N ARG A 748 43.18 8.60 5.59
CA ARG A 748 44.53 8.00 5.66
C ARG A 748 45.64 9.04 5.67
N GLN A 749 45.53 10.05 4.80
CA GLN A 749 46.58 11.08 4.62
C GLN A 749 46.66 12.06 5.78
N THR A 750 45.53 12.42 6.38
CA THR A 750 45.52 13.38 7.51
C THR A 750 45.99 12.75 8.82
N GLY A 751 45.92 11.40 8.98
CA GLY A 751 46.23 10.72 10.23
C GLY A 751 45.32 11.08 11.42
N GLN A 752 44.32 11.94 11.22
CA GLN A 752 43.47 12.55 12.26
C GLN A 752 42.16 11.78 12.51
N PHE A 753 42.08 10.51 12.10
CA PHE A 753 40.84 9.73 12.21
C PHE A 753 40.28 9.69 13.65
N SER A 754 41.15 9.64 14.67
CA SER A 754 40.74 9.68 16.07
C SER A 754 40.06 11.00 16.45
N GLN A 755 40.54 12.14 15.94
CA GLN A 755 39.93 13.45 16.20
C GLN A 755 38.59 13.58 15.48
N MET A 756 38.52 13.13 14.22
CA MET A 756 37.27 13.10 13.46
C MET A 756 36.21 12.24 14.17
N MET A 757 36.59 11.09 14.73
CA MET A 757 35.69 10.25 15.52
C MET A 757 35.20 10.92 16.81
N GLU A 758 36.01 11.79 17.43
CA GLU A 758 35.58 12.59 18.58
C GLU A 758 34.52 13.63 18.17
N GLU A 759 34.70 14.29 17.03
CA GLU A 759 33.69 15.20 16.48
C GLU A 759 32.40 14.47 16.09
N VAL A 760 32.49 13.25 15.56
CA VAL A 760 31.33 12.38 15.31
C VAL A 760 30.61 12.07 16.61
N TYR A 761 31.35 11.79 17.69
CA TYR A 761 30.77 11.55 19.01
C TYR A 761 30.09 12.80 19.58
N GLN A 762 30.64 14.00 19.38
CA GLN A 762 29.99 15.26 19.77
C GLN A 762 28.65 15.49 19.03
N ARG A 763 28.48 14.89 17.85
CA ARG A 763 27.27 14.93 17.02
C ARG A 763 26.26 13.81 17.31
N ARG A 764 26.45 13.04 18.39
CA ARG A 764 25.55 11.94 18.82
C ARG A 764 24.06 12.31 18.94
N SER A 765 23.72 13.59 19.07
CA SER A 765 22.32 14.04 19.07
C SER A 765 21.58 13.72 17.76
N PHE A 766 22.26 13.75 16.62
CA PHE A 766 21.67 13.30 15.35
C PHE A 766 21.32 11.81 15.39
N ALA A 767 22.24 10.98 15.89
CA ALA A 767 22.04 9.54 15.99
C ALA A 767 20.84 9.21 16.90
N LEU A 768 20.78 9.84 18.09
CA LEU A 768 19.71 9.63 19.05
C LEU A 768 18.35 10.10 18.48
N ALA A 769 18.29 11.33 17.97
CA ALA A 769 17.05 11.88 17.40
C ALA A 769 16.57 11.06 16.19
N GLY A 770 17.48 10.72 15.28
CA GLY A 770 17.18 9.95 14.08
C GLY A 770 16.71 8.53 14.38
N THR A 771 17.42 7.79 15.23
CA THR A 771 17.03 6.42 15.60
C THR A 771 15.78 6.37 16.47
N ALA A 772 15.55 7.34 17.37
CA ALA A 772 14.34 7.41 18.18
C ALA A 772 13.10 7.61 17.30
N LEU A 773 13.16 8.62 16.42
CA LEU A 773 12.07 8.93 15.51
C LEU A 773 11.83 7.80 14.49
N ALA A 774 12.92 7.26 13.90
CA ALA A 774 12.81 6.15 12.97
C ALA A 774 12.19 4.91 13.64
N SER A 775 12.55 4.64 14.91
CA SER A 775 11.95 3.54 15.69
C SER A 775 10.46 3.76 15.92
N VAL A 776 10.01 4.99 16.23
CA VAL A 776 8.58 5.31 16.37
C VAL A 776 7.84 5.13 15.05
N CYS A 777 8.37 5.63 13.93
CA CYS A 777 7.74 5.47 12.62
C CYS A 777 7.70 4.00 12.17
N PHE A 778 8.78 3.24 12.37
CA PHE A 778 8.77 1.80 12.09
C PHE A 778 7.82 1.04 13.01
N LEU A 779 7.70 1.44 14.28
CA LEU A 779 6.72 0.88 15.21
C LEU A 779 5.29 1.14 14.72
N LEU A 780 5.01 2.36 14.26
CA LEU A 780 3.72 2.72 13.64
C LEU A 780 3.46 1.84 12.41
N ALA A 781 4.44 1.67 11.51
CA ALA A 781 4.31 0.73 10.38
C ALA A 781 4.01 -0.71 10.84
N CYS A 782 4.61 -1.15 11.96
CA CYS A 782 4.42 -2.49 12.51
C CYS A 782 3.12 -2.67 13.30
N LEU A 783 2.53 -1.62 13.88
CA LEU A 783 1.39 -1.74 14.81
C LEU A 783 0.10 -1.12 14.29
N ALA A 784 0.16 -0.19 13.34
CA ALA A 784 -1.03 0.47 12.82
C ALA A 784 -2.02 -0.57 12.25
N PRO A 785 -3.34 -0.36 12.46
CA PRO A 785 -4.37 -1.19 11.84
C PRO A 785 -4.27 -1.19 10.31
N ASN A 786 -4.62 -2.31 9.66
CA ASN A 786 -4.62 -2.40 8.19
C ASN A 786 -5.64 -1.46 7.54
N ASP A 787 -6.71 -1.09 8.26
CA ASP A 787 -7.67 -0.07 7.80
C ASP A 787 -7.02 1.32 7.65
N ALA A 788 -5.88 1.56 8.34
CA ALA A 788 -5.10 2.79 8.23
C ALA A 788 -3.85 2.59 7.35
N LEU A 789 -3.05 1.55 7.59
CA LEU A 789 -1.83 1.25 6.82
C LEU A 789 -1.87 -0.16 6.24
N ASP A 790 -2.29 -0.29 4.98
CA ASP A 790 -2.27 -1.57 4.26
C ASP A 790 -0.85 -1.94 3.81
N GLU A 791 -0.28 -2.96 4.44
CA GLU A 791 1.05 -3.49 4.09
C GLU A 791 1.05 -4.33 2.80
N ASN A 792 -0.14 -4.73 2.32
CA ASN A 792 -0.27 -5.55 1.13
C ASN A 792 0.10 -4.77 -0.14
N ILE A 793 0.57 -5.51 -1.14
CA ILE A 793 0.94 -4.96 -2.45
C ILE A 793 -0.32 -4.99 -3.32
N SER A 794 -0.89 -3.81 -3.58
CA SER A 794 -2.07 -3.62 -4.43
C SER A 794 -1.72 -3.36 -5.89
N ALA A 795 -2.67 -3.60 -6.79
CA ALA A 795 -2.55 -3.12 -8.17
C ALA A 795 -2.61 -1.57 -8.20
N LEU A 796 -1.81 -0.96 -9.08
CA LEU A 796 -1.82 0.48 -9.29
C LEU A 796 -3.11 0.91 -10.00
N GLN A 797 -3.65 2.06 -9.58
CA GLN A 797 -4.73 2.72 -10.32
C GLN A 797 -4.26 3.04 -11.74
N PRO A 798 -5.12 2.92 -12.77
CA PRO A 798 -4.76 3.22 -14.15
C PRO A 798 -4.11 4.59 -14.34
N VAL A 799 -4.60 5.62 -13.65
CA VAL A 799 -4.05 6.99 -13.73
C VAL A 799 -2.65 7.12 -13.11
N LEU A 800 -2.28 6.21 -12.20
CA LEU A 800 -0.96 6.19 -11.55
C LEU A 800 0.08 5.37 -12.35
N ARG A 801 -0.28 4.87 -13.54
CA ARG A 801 0.60 4.05 -14.39
C ARG A 801 1.66 4.87 -15.14
N THR A 802 1.50 6.19 -15.23
CA THR A 802 2.51 7.13 -15.77
C THR A 802 3.54 7.47 -14.69
N ASN A 803 4.48 6.54 -14.46
CA ASN A 803 5.17 6.41 -13.18
C ASN A 803 6.32 7.39 -12.87
N PHE A 804 6.86 8.13 -13.84
CA PHE A 804 8.10 8.89 -13.61
C PHE A 804 7.91 10.13 -12.74
N TRP A 805 7.03 11.04 -13.16
CA TRP A 805 6.79 12.30 -12.44
C TRP A 805 6.22 12.04 -11.05
N LEU A 806 5.27 11.10 -10.94
CA LEU A 806 4.72 10.65 -9.66
C LEU A 806 5.81 10.14 -8.72
N THR A 807 6.67 9.23 -9.20
CA THR A 807 7.73 8.63 -8.37
C THR A 807 8.67 9.69 -7.82
N ILE A 808 9.18 10.57 -8.67
CA ILE A 808 10.17 11.57 -8.26
C ILE A 808 9.54 12.61 -7.33
N HIS A 809 8.30 13.04 -7.63
CA HIS A 809 7.53 13.92 -6.75
C HIS A 809 7.34 13.31 -5.36
N VAL A 810 6.78 12.10 -5.27
CA VAL A 810 6.45 11.48 -3.97
C VAL A 810 7.70 11.17 -3.16
N LEU A 811 8.76 10.62 -3.78
CA LEU A 811 10.00 10.37 -3.05
C LEU A 811 10.67 11.67 -2.56
N CYS A 812 10.60 12.75 -3.35
CA CYS A 812 11.12 14.05 -2.96
C CYS A 812 10.33 14.66 -1.79
N ILE A 813 9.00 14.75 -1.92
CA ILE A 813 8.13 15.37 -0.90
C ILE A 813 8.17 14.59 0.41
N VAL A 814 8.17 13.25 0.37
CA VAL A 814 8.24 12.43 1.60
C VAL A 814 9.63 12.50 2.24
N SER A 815 10.70 12.66 1.46
CA SER A 815 12.04 12.91 2.01
C SER A 815 12.13 14.27 2.70
N SER A 816 11.33 15.26 2.29
CA SER A 816 11.19 16.51 3.04
C SER A 816 10.55 16.29 4.42
N TYR A 817 9.57 15.38 4.52
CA TYR A 817 8.95 15.02 5.80
C TYR A 817 9.96 14.37 6.73
N ALA A 818 10.84 13.52 6.20
CA ALA A 818 11.92 12.91 6.96
C ALA A 818 12.93 13.94 7.51
N ALA A 819 13.27 14.97 6.74
CA ALA A 819 14.13 16.06 7.17
C ALA A 819 13.46 16.96 8.23
N GLY A 820 12.18 17.30 8.03
CA GLY A 820 11.38 18.04 9.01
C GLY A 820 11.20 17.26 10.32
N ALA A 821 10.98 15.96 10.22
CA ALA A 821 10.87 15.08 11.37
C ALA A 821 12.21 14.97 12.12
N LEU A 822 13.35 14.88 11.42
CA LEU A 822 14.68 14.95 12.05
C LEU A 822 14.89 16.28 12.80
N ALA A 823 14.47 17.41 12.21
CA ALA A 823 14.55 18.71 12.85
C ALA A 823 13.72 18.77 14.15
N MET A 824 12.50 18.23 14.13
CA MET A 824 11.65 18.08 15.32
C MET A 824 12.28 17.13 16.35
N GLY A 825 12.88 16.01 15.94
CA GLY A 825 13.58 15.10 16.84
C GLY A 825 14.73 15.78 17.58
N LEU A 826 15.55 16.57 16.85
CA LEU A 826 16.59 17.41 17.45
C LEU A 826 16.00 18.50 18.36
N GLY A 827 14.86 19.07 17.95
CA GLY A 827 14.09 20.01 18.74
C GLY A 827 13.62 19.42 20.07
N ASN A 828 13.10 18.20 20.07
CA ASN A 828 12.66 17.49 21.27
C ASN A 828 13.82 17.19 22.22
N VAL A 829 15.00 16.86 21.70
CA VAL A 829 16.23 16.75 22.52
C VAL A 829 16.59 18.11 23.13
N ALA A 830 16.43 19.21 22.39
CA ALA A 830 16.66 20.56 22.93
C ALA A 830 15.64 20.96 23.99
N LEU A 831 14.35 20.67 23.77
CA LEU A 831 13.26 20.91 24.73
C LEU A 831 13.51 20.15 26.04
N PHE A 832 14.04 18.92 25.96
CA PHE A 832 14.44 18.17 27.15
C PHE A 832 15.51 18.93 27.96
N HIS A 833 16.51 19.50 27.28
CA HIS A 833 17.52 20.34 27.94
C HIS A 833 16.93 21.65 28.47
N TYR A 834 15.99 22.30 27.78
CA TYR A 834 15.31 23.48 28.31
C TYR A 834 14.48 23.18 29.55
N LEU A 835 13.85 22.00 29.61
CA LEU A 835 12.99 21.62 30.73
C LEU A 835 13.79 21.16 31.96
N PHE A 836 14.81 20.32 31.78
CA PHE A 836 15.54 19.67 32.88
C PHE A 836 17.00 20.13 33.05
N GLY A 837 17.53 20.92 32.13
CA GLY A 837 18.91 21.38 32.15
C GLY A 837 19.18 22.47 33.19
N LYS A 838 20.44 22.58 33.61
CA LYS A 838 20.88 23.63 34.54
C LYS A 838 21.10 24.93 33.77
N TYR A 839 20.37 25.97 34.15
CA TYR A 839 20.58 27.34 33.64
C TYR A 839 21.85 27.92 34.24
N ARG A 840 22.63 28.62 33.42
CA ARG A 840 23.94 29.16 33.79
C ARG A 840 23.81 30.62 34.21
N LYS A 841 24.59 30.99 35.24
CA LYS A 841 24.68 32.39 35.68
C LYS A 841 25.30 33.25 34.57
N PRO A 842 24.96 34.55 34.49
CA PRO A 842 25.67 35.47 33.59
C PRO A 842 27.14 35.55 33.98
N GLY A 843 28.06 35.46 33.01
CA GLY A 843 29.50 35.42 33.28
C GLY A 843 30.04 36.70 33.93
N SER A 844 31.01 36.57 34.84
CA SER A 844 31.84 37.65 35.40
C SER A 844 32.90 38.11 34.38
N SER A 845 33.19 39.42 34.37
CA SER A 845 34.28 40.22 33.74
C SER A 845 35.18 39.67 32.61
N ALA A 846 35.53 38.38 32.56
CA ALA A 846 36.33 37.77 31.50
C ALA A 846 35.58 37.58 30.16
N ASP A 847 34.25 37.60 30.16
CA ASP A 847 33.40 37.49 28.95
C ASP A 847 33.18 38.85 28.24
N LEU A 848 33.41 39.99 28.91
CA LEU A 848 33.17 41.33 28.31
C LEU A 848 34.16 41.62 27.17
N SER A 849 35.39 41.13 27.27
CA SER A 849 36.39 41.26 26.21
C SER A 849 36.05 40.45 24.96
N ALA A 850 35.28 39.37 25.08
CA ALA A 850 34.84 38.52 23.96
C ALA A 850 33.65 39.10 23.19
N VAL A 851 32.79 39.89 23.85
CA VAL A 851 31.67 40.58 23.17
C VAL A 851 32.20 41.73 22.31
N VAL A 852 33.16 42.52 22.83
CA VAL A 852 33.79 43.65 22.10
C VAL A 852 34.61 43.16 20.91
N SER A 853 35.18 41.96 20.96
CA SER A 853 35.92 41.38 19.82
C SER A 853 35.04 40.65 18.79
N SER A 854 33.76 40.39 19.09
CA SER A 854 32.82 39.73 18.17
C SER A 854 32.04 40.68 17.26
N GLU A 855 32.02 41.99 17.55
CA GLU A 855 31.39 43.01 16.70
C GLU A 855 32.34 43.57 15.62
N GLY A 856 33.62 43.22 15.65
CA GLY A 856 34.67 43.80 14.77
C GLY A 856 35.08 42.97 13.55
N THR A 857 34.30 42.01 13.07
CA THR A 857 34.72 41.22 11.88
C THR A 857 33.55 40.96 10.93
N ILE A 858 33.17 41.99 10.18
CA ILE A 858 32.43 41.86 8.92
C ILE A 858 33.29 42.53 7.84
N GLU A 859 34.09 41.74 7.13
CA GLU A 859 34.68 42.12 5.84
C GLU A 859 33.86 41.48 4.71
N GLY A 860 33.49 42.29 3.72
CA GLY A 860 33.20 41.83 2.37
C GLY A 860 31.87 42.29 1.74
N ALA A 861 31.79 43.55 1.33
CA ALA A 861 31.01 43.97 0.16
C ALA A 861 31.56 45.30 -0.39
N GLU A 862 32.41 45.22 -1.42
CA GLU A 862 32.73 46.37 -2.26
C GLU A 862 31.68 46.55 -3.37
N SER A 863 31.36 47.82 -3.60
CA SER A 863 31.25 48.53 -4.88
C SER A 863 29.89 49.12 -5.20
N SER A 864 29.76 50.43 -4.95
CA SER A 864 29.12 51.37 -5.86
C SER A 864 29.49 52.79 -5.43
N GLN A 865 30.22 53.47 -6.32
CA GLN A 865 30.56 54.89 -6.27
C GLN A 865 29.29 55.74 -6.40
N ASP A 866 29.19 56.85 -5.68
CA ASP A 866 29.51 58.20 -6.19
C ASP A 866 28.56 59.31 -5.66
N VAL A 867 29.14 60.52 -5.56
CA VAL A 867 28.53 61.87 -5.53
C VAL A 867 28.15 62.53 -4.17
N THR A 868 29.14 63.30 -3.69
CA THR A 868 29.20 64.71 -3.21
C THR A 868 28.43 65.23 -1.98
N SER A 869 29.24 65.79 -1.06
CA SER A 869 29.11 67.04 -0.28
C SER A 869 27.71 67.54 0.11
N ASP A 870 27.46 67.71 1.41
CA ASP A 870 27.58 69.04 2.02
C ASP A 870 27.38 69.01 3.55
N GLU A 871 28.01 70.02 4.15
CA GLU A 871 27.68 70.67 5.42
C GLU A 871 28.13 70.12 6.78
N ALA A 872 28.80 71.05 7.45
CA ALA A 872 29.48 70.97 8.72
C ALA A 872 28.55 71.32 9.89
N ALA A 873 29.06 70.99 11.09
CA ALA A 873 28.87 71.71 12.34
C ALA A 873 27.45 71.83 12.90
N ASP A 874 27.19 71.08 13.98
CA ASP A 874 26.84 71.73 15.23
C ASP A 874 27.30 70.88 16.42
N GLN A 875 28.21 71.46 17.21
CA GLN A 875 28.57 70.99 18.54
C GLN A 875 27.86 71.92 19.52
N THR A 876 26.78 71.46 20.12
CA THR A 876 26.26 72.04 21.36
C THR A 876 26.46 71.05 22.51
N ALA A 877 27.37 71.45 23.39
CA ALA A 877 27.66 70.79 24.64
C ALA A 877 26.40 70.72 25.52
N THR A 878 26.09 69.52 26.01
CA THR A 878 25.26 69.33 27.20
C THR A 878 26.07 68.53 28.23
N GLU A 879 26.12 69.07 29.44
CA GLU A 879 26.83 68.58 30.62
C GLU A 879 26.45 67.13 31.02
N PRO A 880 27.30 66.43 31.80
CA PRO A 880 27.11 65.01 32.09
C PRO A 880 25.98 64.82 33.11
N SER A 881 24.91 64.16 32.68
CA SER A 881 23.86 63.65 33.57
C SER A 881 24.46 62.66 34.58
N ALA A 882 24.57 63.12 35.83
CA ALA A 882 24.92 62.31 36.99
C ALA A 882 23.72 61.44 37.39
N ASN A 883 23.56 60.29 36.73
CA ASN A 883 22.82 59.16 37.28
C ASN A 883 23.36 57.86 36.67
N PRO A 884 24.04 56.98 37.44
CA PRO A 884 24.37 55.66 36.92
C PRO A 884 23.06 54.90 36.71
N GLU A 885 22.75 54.56 35.45
CA GLU A 885 21.68 53.60 35.15
C GLU A 885 21.87 52.35 36.04
N PRO A 886 20.82 51.82 36.68
CA PRO A 886 20.95 50.64 37.51
C PRO A 886 21.51 49.49 36.65
N PRO A 887 22.44 48.68 37.17
CA PRO A 887 23.09 47.64 36.38
C PRO A 887 22.03 46.72 35.79
N ARG A 888 21.97 46.68 34.45
CA ARG A 888 21.04 45.84 33.68
C ARG A 888 21.19 44.40 34.17
N LYS A 889 20.22 43.90 34.94
CA LYS A 889 20.26 42.53 35.50
C LYS A 889 20.46 41.55 34.34
N LEU A 890 21.67 40.98 34.23
CA LEU A 890 22.00 40.06 33.16
C LEU A 890 21.16 38.79 33.32
N LYS A 891 20.49 38.37 32.23
CA LYS A 891 19.59 37.22 32.26
C LYS A 891 20.37 35.90 32.32
N PRO A 892 19.91 34.89 33.10
CA PRO A 892 20.50 33.55 33.07
C PRO A 892 20.50 32.97 31.65
N ARG A 893 21.59 32.31 31.26
CA ARG A 893 21.73 31.69 29.93
C ARG A 893 21.21 30.25 29.96
N PRO A 894 20.55 29.76 28.90
CA PRO A 894 20.12 28.37 28.81
C PRO A 894 21.31 27.40 28.74
N PRO A 895 21.06 26.08 28.91
CA PRO A 895 22.09 25.05 28.79
C PRO A 895 22.84 25.12 27.46
N GLU A 896 24.14 24.83 27.49
CA GLU A 896 25.03 24.98 26.33
C GLU A 896 24.62 24.11 25.13
N ALA A 897 24.13 22.89 25.42
CA ALA A 897 23.65 21.95 24.41
C ALA A 897 22.53 22.53 23.52
N CYS A 898 21.71 23.47 24.04
CA CYS A 898 20.61 24.05 23.30
C CYS A 898 21.08 24.85 22.07
N ALA A 899 22.23 25.53 22.15
CA ALA A 899 22.77 26.29 21.03
C ALA A 899 23.23 25.37 19.89
N ALA A 900 23.93 24.29 20.23
CA ALA A 900 24.36 23.29 19.25
C ALA A 900 23.17 22.57 18.60
N LEU A 901 22.16 22.19 19.40
CA LEU A 901 20.94 21.54 18.90
C LEU A 901 20.11 22.47 17.99
N ALA A 902 20.01 23.76 18.32
CA ALA A 902 19.38 24.75 17.44
C ALA A 902 20.12 24.85 16.09
N SER A 903 21.46 24.89 16.10
CA SER A 903 22.26 24.88 14.86
C SER A 903 22.04 23.60 14.03
N HIS A 904 21.94 22.44 14.70
CA HIS A 904 21.64 21.17 14.04
C HIS A 904 20.24 21.15 13.43
N ALA A 905 19.22 21.59 14.17
CA ALA A 905 17.84 21.69 13.69
C ALA A 905 17.73 22.65 12.50
N TYR A 906 18.45 23.79 12.53
CA TYR A 906 18.50 24.73 11.42
C TYR A 906 19.02 24.09 10.12
N LYS A 907 20.07 23.26 10.22
CA LYS A 907 20.62 22.51 9.07
C LYS A 907 19.62 21.49 8.52
N ALA A 908 18.89 20.80 9.39
CA ALA A 908 17.83 19.87 8.96
C ALA A 908 16.65 20.61 8.28
N ILE A 909 16.26 21.78 8.80
CA ILE A 909 15.22 22.64 8.19
C ILE A 909 15.62 23.09 6.78
N LYS A 910 16.89 23.45 6.55
CA LYS A 910 17.38 23.79 5.19
C LYS A 910 17.12 22.68 4.18
N VAL A 911 17.39 21.43 4.57
CA VAL A 911 17.14 20.25 3.73
C VAL A 911 15.64 20.04 3.53
N ALA A 912 14.83 20.21 4.59
CA ALA A 912 13.38 20.10 4.51
C ALA A 912 12.79 21.12 3.51
N VAL A 913 13.16 22.40 3.60
CA VAL A 913 12.72 23.46 2.67
C VAL A 913 13.09 23.13 1.23
N LEU A 914 14.33 22.72 0.99
CA LEU A 914 14.81 22.40 -0.37
C LEU A 914 13.96 21.27 -1.01
N LEU A 915 13.77 20.17 -0.27
CA LEU A 915 13.01 19.02 -0.76
C LEU A 915 11.50 19.31 -0.84
N LEU A 916 10.98 20.12 0.08
CA LEU A 916 9.56 20.50 0.09
C LEU A 916 9.25 21.40 -1.11
N ALA A 917 10.08 22.41 -1.39
CA ALA A 917 9.94 23.27 -2.56
C ALA A 917 10.05 22.50 -3.88
N ALA A 918 11.11 21.69 -4.02
CA ALA A 918 11.28 20.85 -5.21
C ALA A 918 10.13 19.85 -5.37
N GLY A 919 9.69 19.22 -4.27
CA GLY A 919 8.53 18.33 -4.25
C GLY A 919 7.27 19.02 -4.73
N THR A 920 6.93 20.20 -4.22
CA THR A 920 5.73 20.96 -4.63
C THR A 920 5.75 21.30 -6.12
N ILE A 921 6.89 21.72 -6.68
CA ILE A 921 7.04 22.03 -8.11
C ILE A 921 6.85 20.76 -8.97
N LEU A 922 7.52 19.66 -8.59
CA LEU A 922 7.40 18.37 -9.29
C LEU A 922 5.97 17.81 -9.20
N GLY A 923 5.23 18.15 -8.14
CA GLY A 923 3.83 17.79 -7.97
C GLY A 923 2.94 18.46 -9.03
N GLY A 924 3.17 19.75 -9.29
CA GLY A 924 2.45 20.48 -10.34
C GLY A 924 2.73 19.94 -11.74
N LEU A 925 3.98 19.53 -12.04
CA LEU A 925 4.32 18.87 -13.31
C LEU A 925 3.57 17.53 -13.46
N TRP A 926 3.52 16.74 -12.39
CA TRP A 926 2.76 15.49 -12.41
C TRP A 926 1.23 15.72 -12.54
N ALA A 927 0.70 16.76 -11.89
CA ALA A 927 -0.70 17.15 -11.97
C ALA A 927 -1.11 17.52 -13.41
N ASP A 928 -0.26 18.25 -14.12
CA ASP A 928 -0.51 18.61 -15.52
C ASP A 928 -0.54 17.37 -16.43
N VAL A 929 0.44 16.49 -16.25
CA VAL A 929 0.54 15.23 -17.00
C VAL A 929 -0.66 14.29 -16.77
N SER A 930 -1.29 14.36 -15.60
CA SER A 930 -2.35 13.44 -15.17
C SER A 930 -3.77 13.99 -15.33
N TRP A 931 -3.97 15.30 -15.13
CA TRP A 931 -5.28 15.94 -15.14
C TRP A 931 -5.37 17.15 -16.08
N GLY A 932 -4.31 17.48 -16.83
CA GLY A 932 -4.29 18.60 -17.78
C GLY A 932 -4.22 19.98 -17.12
N ARG A 933 -3.83 20.07 -15.84
CA ARG A 933 -3.62 21.34 -15.13
C ARG A 933 -2.41 21.29 -14.20
N PHE A 934 -1.60 22.34 -14.19
CA PHE A 934 -0.44 22.46 -13.30
C PHE A 934 -0.80 22.62 -11.82
N TRP A 935 -1.87 23.37 -11.54
CA TRP A 935 -2.33 23.69 -10.18
C TRP A 935 -3.84 23.96 -10.20
N GLY A 936 -4.55 23.61 -9.13
CA GLY A 936 -6.01 23.71 -9.06
C GLY A 936 -6.54 23.98 -7.66
N TRP A 937 -5.67 24.40 -6.72
CA TRP A 937 -6.05 24.86 -5.38
C TRP A 937 -6.81 23.83 -4.55
N ASP A 938 -6.62 22.54 -4.82
CA ASP A 938 -7.23 21.50 -3.99
C ASP A 938 -6.56 21.45 -2.59
N PRO A 939 -7.22 20.87 -1.58
CA PRO A 939 -6.72 20.90 -0.22
C PRO A 939 -5.28 20.39 -0.07
N LYS A 940 -4.82 19.43 -0.87
CA LYS A 940 -3.43 18.93 -0.75
C LYS A 940 -2.42 19.93 -1.30
N GLU A 941 -2.70 20.49 -2.47
CA GLU A 941 -1.89 21.56 -3.07
C GLU A 941 -1.78 22.77 -2.12
N VAL A 942 -2.89 23.20 -1.53
CA VAL A 942 -2.94 24.33 -0.58
C VAL A 942 -2.12 24.04 0.68
N TRP A 943 -2.30 22.87 1.31
CA TRP A 943 -1.55 22.53 2.52
C TRP A 943 -0.06 22.30 2.27
N ALA A 944 0.32 21.80 1.08
CA ALA A 944 1.71 21.73 0.66
C ALA A 944 2.34 23.14 0.57
N LEU A 945 1.62 24.11 0.00
CA LEU A 945 2.07 25.51 -0.05
C LEU A 945 2.16 26.14 1.34
N ILE A 946 1.14 25.98 2.20
CA ILE A 946 1.15 26.48 3.59
C ILE A 946 2.37 25.94 4.34
N SER A 947 2.62 24.63 4.23
CA SER A 947 3.78 24.00 4.88
C SER A 947 5.09 24.62 4.39
N LEU A 948 5.23 24.82 3.08
CA LEU A 948 6.41 25.46 2.51
C LEU A 948 6.63 26.88 3.04
N LEU A 949 5.57 27.70 3.06
CA LEU A 949 5.62 29.07 3.55
C LEU A 949 5.99 29.14 5.03
N VAL A 950 5.43 28.27 5.88
CA VAL A 950 5.79 28.20 7.31
C VAL A 950 7.26 27.84 7.50
N TYR A 951 7.77 26.85 6.78
CA TYR A 951 9.19 26.47 6.85
C TYR A 951 10.12 27.57 6.33
N LEU A 952 9.72 28.30 5.28
CA LEU A 952 10.45 29.47 4.78
C LEU A 952 10.45 30.60 5.81
N ALA A 953 9.32 30.89 6.46
CA ALA A 953 9.23 31.90 7.51
C ALA A 953 10.15 31.57 8.70
N ILE A 954 10.23 30.29 9.10
CA ILE A 954 11.16 29.83 10.15
C ILE A 954 12.61 30.05 9.73
N LEU A 955 12.97 29.70 8.50
CA LEU A 955 14.32 29.85 7.98
C LEU A 955 14.72 31.33 7.86
N HIS A 956 13.83 32.16 7.32
CA HIS A 956 14.02 33.59 7.13
C HIS A 956 14.10 34.31 8.47
N GLY A 957 13.19 34.02 9.41
CA GLY A 957 13.22 34.59 10.75
C GLY A 957 14.52 34.28 11.50
N ARG A 958 15.14 33.11 11.26
CA ARG A 958 16.47 32.81 11.80
C ARG A 958 17.59 33.60 11.10
N TYR A 959 17.50 33.76 9.78
CA TYR A 959 18.49 34.52 9.00
C TYR A 959 18.45 36.02 9.32
N ALA A 960 17.25 36.60 9.45
CA ALA A 960 17.01 37.99 9.79
C ALA A 960 17.23 38.32 11.29
N GLY A 961 17.59 37.32 12.11
CA GLY A 961 17.83 37.51 13.55
C GLY A 961 16.58 37.60 14.42
N TRP A 962 15.37 37.46 13.86
CA TRP A 962 14.10 37.50 14.60
C TRP A 962 13.94 36.32 15.57
N PHE A 963 14.47 35.15 15.21
CA PHE A 963 14.35 33.94 16.00
C PHE A 963 15.63 33.60 16.77
N SER A 964 15.48 33.59 18.10
CA SER A 964 16.45 33.04 19.04
C SER A 964 16.57 31.52 18.91
N ASN A 965 17.54 30.91 19.60
CA ASN A 965 17.68 29.46 19.64
C ASN A 965 16.37 28.77 20.08
N PHE A 966 15.69 29.32 21.09
CA PHE A 966 14.42 28.77 21.56
C PHE A 966 13.30 28.95 20.52
N GLY A 967 13.21 30.12 19.87
CA GLY A 967 12.24 30.38 18.80
C GLY A 967 12.41 29.43 17.61
N LEU A 968 13.65 29.08 17.28
CA LEU A 968 13.92 28.07 16.26
C LEU A 968 13.43 26.67 16.68
N ILE A 969 13.65 26.27 17.94
CA ILE A 969 13.14 24.97 18.44
C ILE A 969 11.61 24.94 18.43
N PHE A 970 10.94 26.03 18.82
CA PHE A 970 9.49 26.18 18.65
C PHE A 970 9.09 25.96 17.19
N GLY A 971 9.80 26.58 16.25
CA GLY A 971 9.59 26.42 14.81
C GLY A 971 9.68 24.96 14.34
N THR A 972 10.54 24.13 14.94
CA THR A 972 10.63 22.70 14.57
C THR A 972 9.34 21.92 14.85
N VAL A 973 8.66 22.22 15.96
CA VAL A 973 7.38 21.58 16.35
C VAL A 973 6.24 22.10 15.48
N LEU A 974 6.21 23.41 15.23
CA LEU A 974 5.22 24.03 14.34
C LEU A 974 5.32 23.49 12.92
N GLY A 975 6.54 23.47 12.35
CA GLY A 975 6.78 22.95 11.01
C GLY A 975 6.38 21.47 10.87
N ALA A 976 6.75 20.64 11.84
CA ALA A 976 6.35 19.23 11.83
C ALA A 976 4.82 19.06 11.91
N THR A 977 4.12 19.91 12.66
CA THR A 977 2.66 19.90 12.73
C THR A 977 2.02 20.21 11.36
N MET A 978 2.57 21.16 10.61
CA MET A 978 2.09 21.49 9.25
C MET A 978 2.29 20.33 8.27
N ILE A 979 3.42 19.61 8.37
CA ILE A 979 3.66 18.39 7.58
C ILE A 979 2.64 17.30 7.94
N VAL A 980 2.38 17.07 9.23
CA VAL A 980 1.37 16.10 9.67
C VAL A 980 -0.02 16.47 9.15
N MET A 981 -0.38 17.77 9.12
CA MET A 981 -1.63 18.23 8.54
C MET A 981 -1.70 17.96 7.02
N SER A 982 -0.62 18.25 6.29
CA SER A 982 -0.55 18.02 4.84
C SER A 982 -0.63 16.53 4.48
N TRP A 983 0.06 15.69 5.25
CA TRP A 983 0.14 14.25 4.99
C TRP A 983 -1.05 13.46 5.56
N TYR A 984 -1.39 13.64 6.84
CA TYR A 984 -2.47 12.90 7.51
C TYR A 984 -3.77 13.70 7.55
N GLY A 985 -3.70 14.98 7.89
CA GLY A 985 -4.87 15.85 8.06
C GLY A 985 -5.74 15.94 6.81
N VAL A 986 -5.14 16.18 5.64
CA VAL A 986 -5.90 16.26 4.39
C VAL A 986 -6.51 14.92 3.98
N ASN A 987 -5.82 13.80 4.23
CA ASN A 987 -6.31 12.47 3.86
C ASN A 987 -7.38 11.92 4.80
N PHE A 988 -7.38 12.28 6.09
CA PHE A 988 -8.20 11.62 7.12
C PHE A 988 -9.05 12.57 7.97
N VAL A 989 -8.60 13.79 8.21
CA VAL A 989 -9.31 14.76 9.06
C VAL A 989 -10.30 15.58 8.25
N LEU A 990 -9.90 16.10 7.09
CA LEU A 990 -10.79 16.89 6.23
C LEU A 990 -11.99 16.08 5.67
N PRO A 991 -11.85 14.82 5.22
CA PRO A 991 -13.01 14.05 4.78
C PRO A 991 -14.00 13.78 5.91
N MET A 992 -13.52 13.65 7.15
CA MET A 992 -14.36 13.48 8.33
C MET A 992 -15.16 14.75 8.68
N LEU A 993 -14.58 15.93 8.40
CA LEU A 993 -15.21 17.22 8.64
C LEU A 993 -16.07 17.71 7.46
N SER A 994 -15.90 17.13 6.27
CA SER A 994 -16.66 17.48 5.05
C SER A 994 -17.98 16.70 4.97
N THR A 995 -19.07 17.40 4.60
CA THR A 995 -20.39 16.80 4.34
C THR A 995 -20.42 15.92 3.09
N SER A 996 -19.54 16.17 2.11
CA SER A 996 -19.47 15.43 0.83
C SER A 996 -18.56 14.20 0.86
N GLY A 997 -17.70 14.03 1.86
CA GLY A 997 -16.78 12.89 1.99
C GLY A 997 -15.65 12.80 0.94
N GLU A 998 -15.63 13.68 -0.06
CA GLU A 998 -14.60 13.76 -1.10
C GLU A 998 -13.58 14.85 -0.77
N VAL A 999 -12.28 14.55 -0.95
CA VAL A 999 -11.19 15.51 -0.68
C VAL A 999 -10.20 15.54 -1.84
N GLY A 1000 -10.66 16.02 -3.00
CA GLY A 1000 -9.81 16.37 -4.13
C GLY A 1000 -9.11 15.20 -4.84
N LEU A 1001 -8.66 15.46 -6.07
CA LEU A 1001 -8.09 14.46 -6.99
C LEU A 1001 -6.74 13.86 -6.51
N HIS A 1002 -6.04 14.57 -5.63
CA HIS A 1002 -4.76 14.15 -5.06
C HIS A 1002 -4.90 13.20 -3.85
N SER A 1003 -6.12 12.96 -3.33
CA SER A 1003 -6.33 12.14 -2.14
C SER A 1003 -6.51 10.67 -2.47
N TYR A 1004 -5.54 9.86 -2.04
CA TYR A 1004 -5.53 8.39 -2.20
C TYR A 1004 -5.65 7.65 -0.87
N GLY A 1005 -5.70 8.39 0.25
CA GLY A 1005 -5.91 7.82 1.57
C GLY A 1005 -7.39 7.59 1.81
N SER A 1006 -7.88 6.36 1.59
CA SER A 1006 -9.21 5.94 2.03
C SER A 1006 -9.07 5.00 3.22
N GLY A 1007 -9.37 5.48 4.43
CA GLY A 1007 -9.28 4.68 5.65
C GLY A 1007 -9.84 5.44 6.84
N ALA A 1008 -10.57 4.77 7.72
CA ALA A 1008 -11.04 5.36 8.97
C ALA A 1008 -10.26 4.67 10.11
N GLY A 1009 -9.16 5.28 10.56
CA GLY A 1009 -8.38 4.74 11.67
C GLY A 1009 -7.04 5.45 11.85
N GLY A 1010 -6.59 5.58 13.09
CA GLY A 1010 -5.29 6.18 13.41
C GLY A 1010 -5.33 7.57 14.04
N LEU A 1011 -6.50 8.24 14.05
CA LEU A 1011 -6.62 9.64 14.47
C LEU A 1011 -6.17 9.84 15.91
N GLU A 1012 -6.56 8.93 16.81
CA GLU A 1012 -6.16 8.98 18.23
C GLU A 1012 -4.64 8.97 18.41
N TYR A 1013 -3.92 8.15 17.64
CA TYR A 1013 -2.47 8.06 17.72
C TYR A 1013 -1.79 9.32 17.17
N VAL A 1014 -2.26 9.84 16.03
CA VAL A 1014 -1.69 11.04 15.42
C VAL A 1014 -2.01 12.29 16.25
N ALA A 1015 -3.26 12.45 16.65
CA ALA A 1015 -3.69 13.57 17.51
C ALA A 1015 -2.98 13.51 18.88
N GLY A 1016 -2.91 12.33 19.50
CA GLY A 1016 -2.17 12.12 20.75
C GLY A 1016 -0.68 12.48 20.60
N PHE A 1017 -0.03 12.10 19.50
CA PHE A 1017 1.35 12.49 19.20
C PHE A 1017 1.52 14.01 19.06
N VAL A 1018 0.65 14.67 18.30
CA VAL A 1018 0.70 16.13 18.10
C VAL A 1018 0.47 16.85 19.43
N ILE A 1019 -0.58 16.49 20.18
CA ILE A 1019 -0.90 17.06 21.49
C ILE A 1019 0.27 16.88 22.46
N ALA A 1020 0.87 15.68 22.52
CA ALA A 1020 2.02 15.42 23.40
C ALA A 1020 3.23 16.31 23.07
N ASN A 1021 3.53 16.54 21.78
CA ASN A 1021 4.62 17.44 21.39
C ASN A 1021 4.33 18.90 21.77
N TRP A 1022 3.10 19.38 21.58
CA TRP A 1022 2.70 20.73 21.97
C TRP A 1022 2.68 20.93 23.49
N LEU A 1023 2.24 19.93 24.27
CA LEU A 1023 2.33 19.96 25.73
C LEU A 1023 3.77 19.98 26.22
N PHE A 1024 4.66 19.21 25.58
CA PHE A 1024 6.09 19.21 25.92
C PHE A 1024 6.74 20.57 25.63
N LEU A 1025 6.41 21.17 24.48
CA LEU A 1025 6.83 22.52 24.13
C LEU A 1025 6.28 23.56 25.12
N ALA A 1026 5.02 23.47 25.52
CA ALA A 1026 4.41 24.37 26.49
C ALA A 1026 5.13 24.29 27.85
N ALA A 1027 5.38 23.08 28.36
CA ALA A 1027 6.11 22.88 29.61
C ALA A 1027 7.54 23.46 29.55
N ALA A 1028 8.27 23.21 28.45
CA ALA A 1028 9.60 23.77 28.25
C ALA A 1028 9.57 25.30 28.10
N THR A 1029 8.53 25.86 27.47
CA THR A 1029 8.31 27.31 27.35
C THR A 1029 8.11 27.93 28.71
N THR A 1030 7.22 27.39 29.54
CA THR A 1030 6.99 27.85 30.91
C THR A 1030 8.27 27.81 31.74
N ARG A 1031 9.05 26.73 31.65
CA ARG A 1031 10.33 26.63 32.37
C ARG A 1031 11.33 27.67 31.86
N TYR A 1032 11.41 27.87 30.55
CA TYR A 1032 12.31 28.83 29.93
C TYR A 1032 11.96 30.27 30.29
N THR A 1033 10.68 30.64 30.23
CA THR A 1033 10.23 31.98 30.63
C THR A 1033 10.56 32.24 32.09
N ILE A 1034 10.12 31.37 33.02
CA ILE A 1034 10.39 31.51 34.47
C ILE A 1034 11.90 31.66 34.75
N SER A 1035 12.75 30.88 34.07
CA SER A 1035 14.20 30.91 34.32
C SER A 1035 14.93 32.11 33.72
N THR A 1036 14.30 32.83 32.80
CA THR A 1036 14.91 33.96 32.06
C THR A 1036 14.24 35.31 32.34
N SER A 1037 13.00 35.31 32.82
CA SER A 1037 12.36 36.44 33.49
C SER A 1037 12.96 36.54 34.89
N GLY A 1038 13.87 37.48 35.10
CA GLY A 1038 14.58 37.64 36.37
C GLY A 1038 13.69 38.12 37.52
N THR A 1039 12.86 37.24 38.06
CA THR A 1039 12.27 37.33 39.41
C THR A 1039 13.19 36.65 40.41
#